data_AF-A0A969SMR0-F1
#
_entry.id   AF-A0A969SMR0-F1
#
_cell.length_a   1.000
_cell.length_b   1.000
_cell.length_c   1.000
_cell.angle_alpha   90.00
_cell.angle_beta   90.00
_cell.angle_gamma   90.00
#
_symmetry.space_group_name_H-M   'P 1'
#
loop_
_entity.id
_entity.type
_entity.pdbx_description
1 polymer ?
#
loop_
_entity_poly.entity_id
_entity_poly.type
_entity_poly.pdbx_seq_one_letter_code
_entity_poly.pdbx_strand_id
1 'polypeptide(L)'
;MVRLRQVMATSNARESRIGDDRDERHPAFFTQQMLVDFEPEAREKTFVVQNDEFPFGFELISRVTFREVNFGEGNSQTENFEIAGVSRPRPGFRICCHCGKVQTDPEKPEHTLICSRNQNATEKDFIDILYLFRQFESEAIRILLPVDTLTSDRKLHSFVAALQLGLKQHFKGKVDHLRTLVSQEPQENTPSLLRKPFLFLHDTIPGGTGYLRELVRNQDAFFSVLEKALVILRACDCADGCYNCLYAYRNSFDQDETSRRTAIDLLNTILNCRQQLHETESPLSQVKLNALFDSILELRFIEALQRYRYKDEENNEQPVILRKEIVNGKAGYFIRIGKQDWNIEPQVELGINQGVEVPSRADFVFYPAKNSSQIKPIAVFTDGWQYHAHRIGEDFLQRMAIAKSNKYHVWSLAWGDVDSQLANKPNLSDFYIDLLDIGVNSQFRNKETTFYEKYKCENLRYLAQKNSFIWLVNFLVNPDKKLWTNFALMRTAAQMDLVNFRDDKSRSNWQNQLLQLTNTHVIDAFLPTESKNILGSVEYSTNEQKLLNIYISVDSKRHGNQESTGSFVVISLDDTATENDKELQKAWVGVLRYFNILQFIEHSYVVTVKGNTNNLNARLQPPEVNQFTVTNTSSRNLVAWQKLEELIFDETALSLLKHMQNHKWKLPEVGYELIDSNEVVIAEAELAWVSDKLALLVEEDVDSRKCFKNAGWKVFSIDEVLANPEEFCKKYLKK
;
A
#
# COMPACT_ATOMS: atom_id res chain seq x y z
N MET A 1 -35.05 -11.44 0.64
CA MET A 1 -34.86 -12.14 1.94
C MET A 1 -36.21 -12.34 2.61
N VAL A 2 -36.39 -13.43 3.37
CA VAL A 2 -37.65 -13.74 4.07
C VAL A 2 -37.38 -14.09 5.54
N ARG A 3 -38.21 -13.56 6.44
CA ARG A 3 -38.11 -13.87 7.87
C ARG A 3 -38.64 -15.28 8.12
N LEU A 4 -37.78 -16.14 8.67
CA LEU A 4 -38.14 -17.49 9.04
C LEU A 4 -39.06 -17.48 10.27
N ARG A 5 -40.28 -18.00 10.12
CA ARG A 5 -41.28 -18.10 11.20
C ARG A 5 -41.42 -19.52 11.75
N GLN A 6 -41.45 -20.50 10.86
CA GLN A 6 -41.67 -21.90 11.18
C GLN A 6 -40.89 -22.78 10.20
N VAL A 7 -40.39 -23.91 10.68
CA VAL A 7 -39.77 -24.97 9.86
C VAL A 7 -40.58 -26.24 10.09
N MET A 8 -40.91 -26.94 9.01
CA MET A 8 -41.56 -28.24 9.05
C MET A 8 -40.69 -29.23 8.28
N ALA A 9 -40.38 -30.37 8.90
CA ALA A 9 -39.71 -31.49 8.24
C ALA A 9 -40.74 -32.61 8.02
N THR A 10 -40.79 -33.14 6.81
CA THR A 10 -41.67 -34.25 6.43
C THR A 10 -40.81 -35.32 5.78
N SER A 11 -40.80 -36.53 6.33
CA SER A 11 -40.10 -37.68 5.78
C SER A 11 -41.08 -38.82 5.53
N ASN A 12 -40.81 -39.68 4.57
CA ASN A 12 -41.57 -40.92 4.42
C ASN A 12 -41.36 -41.79 5.67
N ALA A 13 -42.44 -42.35 6.22
CA ALA A 13 -42.37 -43.19 7.42
C ALA A 13 -41.41 -44.39 7.25
N ARG A 14 -41.26 -44.91 6.02
CA ARG A 14 -40.33 -46.00 5.72
C ARG A 14 -38.87 -45.57 5.80
N GLU A 15 -38.56 -44.35 5.34
CA GLU A 15 -37.20 -43.78 5.29
C GLU A 15 -36.79 -43.18 6.64
N SER A 16 -37.75 -42.79 7.48
CA SER A 16 -37.49 -42.30 8.85
C SER A 16 -37.19 -43.41 9.87
N ARG A 17 -37.32 -44.69 9.49
CA ARG A 17 -37.03 -45.82 10.38
C ARG A 17 -35.51 -45.98 10.48
N ILE A 18 -35.00 -45.90 11.71
CA ILE A 18 -33.59 -46.12 12.02
C ILE A 18 -33.27 -47.59 11.73
N GLY A 19 -32.44 -47.84 10.72
CA GLY A 19 -31.77 -49.12 10.50
C GLY A 19 -30.36 -49.07 11.10
N ASP A 20 -29.80 -50.23 11.45
CA ASP A 20 -28.48 -50.38 12.10
C ASP A 20 -27.30 -50.09 11.13
N ASP A 21 -27.60 -49.64 9.90
CA ASP A 21 -26.66 -49.73 8.78
C ASP A 21 -25.91 -48.43 8.48
N ARG A 22 -26.27 -47.26 9.05
CA ARG A 22 -25.51 -46.00 8.89
C ARG A 22 -25.73 -45.02 10.05
N ASP A 23 -24.79 -44.99 11.00
CA ASP A 23 -24.68 -43.94 12.03
C ASP A 23 -23.97 -42.66 11.50
N GLU A 24 -23.61 -42.64 10.22
CA GLU A 24 -22.95 -41.50 9.56
C GLU A 24 -23.95 -40.39 9.24
N ARG A 25 -24.20 -39.52 10.22
CA ARG A 25 -24.80 -38.21 9.95
C ARG A 25 -23.76 -37.36 9.22
N HIS A 26 -23.95 -37.12 7.93
CA HIS A 26 -23.14 -36.13 7.22
C HIS A 26 -23.51 -34.71 7.73
N PRO A 27 -22.56 -33.96 8.32
CA PRO A 27 -22.82 -32.58 8.71
C PRO A 27 -22.97 -31.72 7.46
N ALA A 28 -24.13 -31.09 7.28
CA ALA A 28 -24.34 -30.06 6.27
C ALA A 28 -23.87 -28.71 6.84
N PHE A 29 -23.01 -28.00 6.09
CA PHE A 29 -22.47 -26.71 6.50
C PHE A 29 -23.19 -25.58 5.78
N PHE A 30 -23.88 -24.73 6.56
CA PHE A 30 -24.58 -23.57 6.04
C PHE A 30 -23.75 -22.30 6.22
N THR A 31 -23.77 -21.41 5.23
CA THR A 31 -23.18 -20.08 5.37
C THR A 31 -24.14 -19.19 6.16
N GLN A 32 -23.89 -19.04 7.46
CA GLN A 32 -24.66 -18.15 8.34
C GLN A 32 -23.85 -16.91 8.74
N GLN A 33 -24.51 -15.76 8.89
CA GLN A 33 -23.90 -14.53 9.39
C GLN A 33 -24.88 -13.77 10.27
N MET A 34 -24.43 -13.33 11.44
CA MET A 34 -25.18 -12.40 12.30
C MET A 34 -24.77 -10.97 11.98
N LEU A 35 -25.76 -10.14 11.66
CA LEU A 35 -25.62 -8.71 11.39
C LEU A 35 -26.20 -7.91 12.56
N VAL A 36 -25.58 -6.77 12.84
CA VAL A 36 -25.96 -5.87 13.94
C VAL A 36 -26.34 -4.52 13.36
N ASP A 37 -27.45 -3.98 13.85
CA ASP A 37 -27.96 -2.67 13.43
C ASP A 37 -28.66 -1.99 14.61
N PHE A 38 -28.54 -0.67 14.75
CA PHE A 38 -29.19 0.09 15.82
C PHE A 38 -29.31 1.57 15.43
N GLU A 39 -30.35 2.21 15.95
CA GLU A 39 -30.57 3.64 15.74
C GLU A 39 -29.68 4.46 16.70
N PRO A 40 -29.08 5.59 16.26
CA PRO A 40 -28.23 6.43 17.11
C PRO A 40 -28.86 6.84 18.44
N GLU A 41 -30.18 7.04 18.47
CA GLU A 41 -30.95 7.43 19.67
C GLU A 41 -31.09 6.30 20.70
N ALA A 42 -30.81 5.05 20.32
CA ALA A 42 -30.79 3.92 21.24
C ALA A 42 -29.51 3.89 22.11
N ARG A 43 -28.54 4.76 21.84
CA ARG A 43 -27.33 4.92 22.66
C ARG A 43 -27.70 5.62 23.98
N GLU A 44 -27.37 4.98 25.10
CA GLU A 44 -27.63 5.56 26.43
C GLU A 44 -26.39 6.29 26.98
N LYS A 45 -25.34 5.55 27.29
CA LYS A 45 -24.12 6.07 27.92
C LYS A 45 -22.89 5.62 27.17
N THR A 46 -21.92 6.52 27.01
CA THR A 46 -20.66 6.25 26.31
C THR A 46 -19.49 6.64 27.20
N PHE A 47 -18.54 5.73 27.35
CA PHE A 47 -17.32 5.93 28.11
C PHE A 47 -16.12 5.74 27.19
N VAL A 48 -15.17 6.67 27.22
CA VAL A 48 -13.97 6.65 26.37
C VAL A 48 -12.74 6.94 27.21
N VAL A 49 -11.63 6.29 26.87
CA VAL A 49 -10.30 6.59 27.38
C VAL A 49 -9.65 7.64 26.48
N GLN A 50 -9.14 8.73 27.07
CA GLN A 50 -8.40 9.78 26.36
C GLN A 50 -6.95 9.33 26.19
N ASN A 51 -6.75 8.32 25.36
CA ASN A 51 -5.43 7.81 25.03
C ASN A 51 -5.38 7.39 23.56
N ASP A 52 -4.72 8.19 22.74
CA ASP A 52 -4.54 7.92 21.30
C ASP A 52 -3.68 6.67 21.04
N GLU A 53 -2.89 6.22 22.02
CA GLU A 53 -2.05 5.03 21.88
C GLU A 53 -2.79 3.72 22.16
N PHE A 54 -3.89 3.78 22.92
CA PHE A 54 -4.71 2.64 23.28
C PHE A 54 -6.18 3.08 23.29
N PRO A 55 -6.84 3.16 22.11
CA PRO A 55 -8.24 3.53 22.04
C PRO A 55 -9.07 2.44 22.71
N PHE A 56 -9.66 2.79 23.85
CA PHE A 56 -10.57 1.92 24.58
C PHE A 56 -11.82 2.70 24.98
N GLY A 57 -12.96 2.08 24.80
CA GLY A 57 -14.23 2.67 25.19
C GLY A 57 -15.35 1.66 25.12
N PHE A 58 -16.46 1.95 25.78
CA PHE A 58 -17.66 1.14 25.70
C PHE A 58 -18.89 2.02 25.83
N GLU A 59 -19.96 1.63 25.16
CA GLU A 59 -21.25 2.29 25.24
C GLU A 59 -22.39 1.28 25.37
N LEU A 60 -23.42 1.66 26.12
CA LEU A 60 -24.65 0.89 26.23
C LEU A 60 -25.61 1.32 25.13
N ILE A 61 -26.11 0.33 24.40
CA ILE A 61 -27.16 0.51 23.41
C ILE A 61 -28.38 -0.26 23.90
N SER A 62 -29.44 0.48 24.21
CA SER A 62 -30.63 -0.06 24.85
C SER A 62 -31.46 -0.95 23.93
N ARG A 63 -31.34 -0.75 22.62
CA ARG A 63 -32.10 -1.47 21.60
C ARG A 63 -31.24 -1.66 20.35
N VAL A 64 -30.78 -2.89 20.17
CA VAL A 64 -30.01 -3.35 19.03
C VAL A 64 -30.76 -4.46 18.30
N THR A 65 -30.83 -4.38 16.98
CA THR A 65 -31.40 -5.41 16.12
C THR A 65 -30.31 -6.38 15.70
N PHE A 66 -30.43 -7.63 16.13
CA PHE A 66 -29.58 -8.74 15.68
C PHE A 66 -30.31 -9.52 14.60
N ARG A 67 -29.71 -9.60 13.40
CA ARG A 67 -30.27 -10.32 12.25
C ARG A 67 -29.33 -11.43 11.81
N GLU A 68 -29.69 -12.68 12.12
CA GLU A 68 -28.98 -13.86 11.64
C GLU A 68 -29.54 -14.27 10.28
N VAL A 69 -28.71 -14.17 9.23
CA VAL A 69 -29.05 -14.55 7.86
C VAL A 69 -28.40 -15.89 7.52
N ASN A 70 -29.18 -16.82 6.97
CA ASN A 70 -28.73 -18.06 6.38
C ASN A 70 -28.71 -17.91 4.85
N PHE A 71 -27.50 -18.02 4.28
CA PHE A 71 -27.23 -17.86 2.87
C PHE A 71 -27.19 -19.18 2.08
N GLY A 72 -27.72 -20.26 2.65
CA GLY A 72 -27.74 -21.57 1.98
C GLY A 72 -26.56 -22.46 2.34
N GLU A 73 -26.58 -23.68 1.80
CA GLU A 73 -25.54 -24.69 2.00
C GLU A 73 -24.28 -24.30 1.21
N GLY A 74 -23.11 -24.34 1.86
CA GLY A 74 -21.87 -23.89 1.25
C GLY A 74 -21.46 -24.78 0.08
N ASN A 75 -21.51 -24.25 -1.15
CA ASN A 75 -20.96 -24.89 -2.34
C ASN A 75 -19.76 -24.10 -2.87
N SER A 76 -18.64 -24.80 -3.08
CA SER A 76 -17.38 -24.22 -3.58
C SER A 76 -17.47 -23.62 -5.00
N GLN A 77 -18.54 -23.91 -5.74
CA GLN A 77 -18.80 -23.40 -7.09
C GLN A 77 -19.63 -22.11 -7.13
N THR A 78 -20.10 -21.60 -5.99
CA THR A 78 -20.90 -20.36 -5.94
C THR A 78 -20.01 -19.13 -5.83
N GLU A 79 -20.34 -18.09 -6.60
CA GLU A 79 -19.68 -16.79 -6.51
C GLU A 79 -19.74 -16.22 -5.08
N ASN A 80 -18.62 -15.61 -4.67
CA ASN A 80 -18.54 -14.93 -3.38
C ASN A 80 -19.24 -13.58 -3.48
N PHE A 81 -20.08 -13.29 -2.50
CA PHE A 81 -20.74 -11.98 -2.36
C PHE A 81 -20.27 -11.34 -1.05
N GLU A 82 -20.05 -10.02 -1.04
CA GLU A 82 -19.62 -9.28 0.16
C GLU A 82 -20.81 -8.65 0.89
N ILE A 83 -20.93 -8.90 2.21
CA ILE A 83 -21.89 -8.20 3.10
C ILE A 83 -21.15 -7.85 4.38
N ALA A 84 -21.24 -6.58 4.78
CA ALA A 84 -20.62 -6.04 5.99
C ALA A 84 -19.10 -6.33 6.08
N GLY A 85 -18.36 -6.17 4.97
CA GLY A 85 -16.92 -6.39 4.92
C GLY A 85 -16.48 -7.85 4.74
N VAL A 86 -17.42 -8.80 4.74
CA VAL A 86 -17.12 -10.24 4.68
C VAL A 86 -17.60 -10.84 3.35
N SER A 87 -16.65 -11.33 2.56
CA SER A 87 -16.87 -12.02 1.28
C SER A 87 -16.90 -13.54 1.47
N ARG A 88 -18.04 -14.17 1.17
CA ARG A 88 -18.28 -15.63 1.32
C ARG A 88 -19.22 -16.14 0.22
N PRO A 89 -19.20 -17.46 -0.09
CA PRO A 89 -20.14 -18.05 -1.04
C PRO A 89 -21.55 -18.05 -0.44
N ARG A 90 -22.51 -17.52 -1.20
CA ARG A 90 -23.89 -17.29 -0.75
C ARG A 90 -24.91 -17.77 -1.79
N PRO A 91 -25.10 -19.09 -1.95
CA PRO A 91 -25.97 -19.65 -2.99
C PRO A 91 -27.45 -19.36 -2.77
N GLY A 92 -27.86 -19.12 -1.53
CA GLY A 92 -29.25 -19.00 -1.13
C GLY A 92 -30.00 -20.32 -1.21
N PHE A 93 -31.31 -20.24 -1.03
CA PHE A 93 -32.21 -21.37 -1.13
C PHE A 93 -33.07 -21.24 -2.39
N ARG A 94 -33.20 -22.33 -3.15
CA ARG A 94 -34.25 -22.47 -4.15
C ARG A 94 -35.51 -23.00 -3.47
N ILE A 95 -36.63 -22.30 -3.60
CA ILE A 95 -37.89 -22.70 -2.96
C ILE A 95 -39.06 -22.65 -3.94
N CYS A 96 -40.08 -23.47 -3.71
CA CYS A 96 -41.37 -23.31 -4.40
C CYS A 96 -42.15 -22.11 -3.82
N CYS A 97 -42.59 -21.19 -4.68
CA CYS A 97 -43.36 -20.01 -4.32
C CYS A 97 -44.71 -20.33 -3.64
N HIS A 98 -45.26 -21.50 -3.92
CA HIS A 98 -46.62 -21.88 -3.49
C HIS A 98 -46.64 -22.64 -2.17
N CYS A 99 -45.65 -23.51 -1.93
CA CYS A 99 -45.61 -24.35 -0.73
C CYS A 99 -44.40 -24.13 0.17
N GLY A 100 -43.41 -23.33 -0.26
CA GLY A 100 -42.20 -23.05 0.53
C GLY A 100 -41.25 -24.22 0.70
N LYS A 101 -41.48 -25.35 0.02
CA LYS A 101 -40.58 -26.52 0.05
C LYS A 101 -39.24 -26.14 -0.59
N VAL A 102 -38.15 -26.37 0.15
CA VAL A 102 -36.77 -26.17 -0.32
C VAL A 102 -36.45 -27.24 -1.35
N GLN A 103 -35.84 -26.83 -2.46
CA GLN A 103 -35.42 -27.71 -3.54
C GLN A 103 -33.96 -28.13 -3.32
N THR A 104 -33.70 -29.44 -3.27
CA THR A 104 -32.35 -30.00 -3.17
C THR A 104 -31.81 -30.48 -4.53
N ASP A 105 -32.70 -30.87 -5.44
CA ASP A 105 -32.37 -31.33 -6.78
C ASP A 105 -33.21 -30.54 -7.82
N PRO A 106 -32.56 -29.72 -8.68
CA PRO A 106 -33.24 -28.99 -9.76
C PRO A 106 -34.02 -29.88 -10.73
N GLU A 107 -33.57 -31.12 -10.96
CA GLU A 107 -34.18 -32.03 -11.93
C GLU A 107 -35.39 -32.78 -11.35
N LYS A 108 -35.53 -32.78 -10.02
CA LYS A 108 -36.62 -33.46 -9.31
C LYS A 108 -37.28 -32.52 -8.32
N PRO A 109 -38.21 -31.67 -8.80
CA PRO A 109 -38.87 -30.71 -7.93
C PRO A 109 -39.65 -31.38 -6.81
N GLU A 110 -39.37 -30.96 -5.58
CA GLU A 110 -40.03 -31.45 -4.39
C GLU A 110 -41.10 -30.46 -3.91
N HIS A 111 -42.26 -30.99 -3.52
CA HIS A 111 -43.34 -30.19 -2.98
C HIS A 111 -43.96 -30.83 -1.74
N THR A 112 -44.66 -30.03 -0.94
CA THR A 112 -45.58 -30.58 0.06
C THR A 112 -46.72 -31.32 -0.64
N LEU A 113 -47.30 -32.34 0.00
CA LEU A 113 -48.42 -33.12 -0.55
C LEU A 113 -49.61 -32.27 -1.05
N ILE A 114 -49.87 -31.13 -0.37
CA ILE A 114 -50.98 -30.23 -0.67
C ILE A 114 -50.63 -29.10 -1.65
N CYS A 115 -49.45 -29.11 -2.26
CA CYS A 115 -49.02 -28.05 -3.17
C CYS A 115 -49.82 -28.10 -4.48
N SER A 116 -50.36 -26.95 -4.90
CA SER A 116 -51.07 -26.79 -6.18
C SER A 116 -50.21 -27.11 -7.41
N ARG A 117 -48.88 -27.06 -7.27
CA ARG A 117 -47.90 -27.31 -8.35
C ARG A 117 -47.23 -28.67 -8.28
N ASN A 118 -47.62 -29.56 -7.36
CA ASN A 118 -46.94 -30.84 -7.11
C ASN A 118 -46.76 -31.75 -8.35
N GLN A 119 -47.67 -31.67 -9.33
CA GLN A 119 -47.62 -32.51 -10.54
C GLN A 119 -47.16 -31.77 -11.80
N ASN A 120 -47.32 -30.44 -11.82
CA ASN A 120 -47.17 -29.61 -13.03
C ASN A 120 -46.41 -28.32 -12.70
N ALA A 121 -45.30 -28.42 -11.96
CA ALA A 121 -44.46 -27.28 -11.65
C ALA A 121 -43.69 -26.79 -12.89
N THR A 122 -43.57 -25.48 -13.03
CA THR A 122 -42.74 -24.84 -14.05
C THR A 122 -41.66 -23.98 -13.39
N GLU A 123 -40.63 -23.59 -14.13
CA GLU A 123 -39.55 -22.73 -13.60
C GLU A 123 -40.05 -21.44 -12.92
N LYS A 124 -41.16 -20.87 -13.40
CA LYS A 124 -41.76 -19.65 -12.81
C LYS A 124 -42.37 -19.87 -11.42
N ASP A 125 -42.57 -21.12 -11.01
CA ASP A 125 -43.12 -21.48 -9.70
C ASP A 125 -42.04 -21.58 -8.60
N PHE A 126 -40.77 -21.31 -8.95
CA PHE A 126 -39.64 -21.31 -8.04
C PHE A 126 -39.03 -19.91 -7.89
N ILE A 127 -38.51 -19.63 -6.70
CA ILE A 127 -37.62 -18.50 -6.43
C ILE A 127 -36.25 -19.08 -6.15
N ASP A 128 -35.28 -18.62 -6.93
CA ASP A 128 -33.87 -18.88 -6.70
C ASP A 128 -33.28 -17.81 -5.76
N ILE A 129 -32.20 -18.17 -5.06
CA ILE A 129 -31.41 -17.25 -4.23
C ILE A 129 -32.26 -16.56 -3.14
N LEU A 130 -33.11 -17.32 -2.45
CA LEU A 130 -33.81 -16.82 -1.28
C LEU A 130 -32.91 -16.91 -0.04
N TYR A 131 -32.66 -15.79 0.64
CA TYR A 131 -32.04 -15.83 1.96
C TYR A 131 -33.08 -15.81 3.08
N LEU A 132 -32.91 -16.72 4.02
CA LEU A 132 -33.76 -16.84 5.21
C LEU A 132 -33.08 -16.14 6.37
N PHE A 133 -33.83 -15.40 7.17
CA PHE A 133 -33.26 -14.75 8.35
C PHE A 133 -34.13 -14.89 9.59
N ARG A 134 -33.47 -14.87 10.75
CA ARG A 134 -34.09 -14.66 12.06
C ARG A 134 -33.64 -13.31 12.58
N GLN A 135 -34.50 -12.65 13.35
CA GLN A 135 -34.12 -11.42 14.02
C GLN A 135 -34.76 -11.34 15.41
N PHE A 136 -34.03 -10.71 16.32
CA PHE A 136 -34.48 -10.33 17.65
C PHE A 136 -33.88 -8.98 18.03
N GLU A 137 -34.54 -8.28 18.95
CA GLU A 137 -34.06 -7.02 19.51
C GLU A 137 -33.65 -7.25 20.95
N SER A 138 -32.52 -6.67 21.36
CA SER A 138 -31.98 -6.81 22.71
C SER A 138 -31.07 -5.63 23.07
N GLU A 139 -30.59 -5.60 24.31
CA GLU A 139 -29.54 -4.67 24.75
C GLU A 139 -28.15 -5.19 24.38
N ALA A 140 -27.21 -4.26 24.18
CA ALA A 140 -25.80 -4.59 23.97
C ALA A 140 -24.87 -3.53 24.55
N ILE A 141 -23.69 -3.96 24.96
CA ILE A 141 -22.53 -3.08 25.18
C ILE A 141 -21.65 -3.18 23.95
N ARG A 142 -21.47 -2.05 23.25
CA ARG A 142 -20.52 -1.94 22.15
C ARG A 142 -19.18 -1.51 22.71
N ILE A 143 -18.14 -2.28 22.47
CA ILE A 143 -16.79 -2.08 23.01
C ILE A 143 -15.84 -1.75 21.87
N LEU A 144 -15.16 -0.61 22.01
CA LEU A 144 -14.01 -0.23 21.21
C LEU A 144 -12.75 -0.82 21.85
N LEU A 145 -12.06 -1.67 21.09
CA LEU A 145 -10.75 -2.20 21.45
C LEU A 145 -9.73 -1.68 20.43
N PRO A 146 -8.44 -1.65 20.80
CA PRO A 146 -7.36 -1.47 19.84
C PRO A 146 -7.49 -2.43 18.65
N VAL A 147 -7.20 -1.91 17.46
CA VAL A 147 -7.36 -2.65 16.19
C VAL A 147 -6.55 -3.95 16.19
N ASP A 148 -5.33 -3.92 16.74
CA ASP A 148 -4.46 -5.08 16.86
C ASP A 148 -5.12 -6.21 17.68
N THR A 149 -5.98 -5.87 18.63
CA THR A 149 -6.75 -6.82 19.45
C THR A 149 -7.89 -7.45 18.65
N LEU A 150 -8.58 -6.67 17.82
CA LEU A 150 -9.71 -7.14 17.01
C LEU A 150 -9.29 -7.90 15.75
N THR A 151 -8.06 -7.68 15.26
CA THR A 151 -7.52 -8.30 14.03
C THR A 151 -6.61 -9.49 14.30
N SER A 152 -6.27 -9.76 15.56
CA SER A 152 -5.50 -10.93 15.97
C SER A 152 -6.41 -11.94 16.66
N ASP A 153 -6.61 -13.12 16.06
CA ASP A 153 -7.41 -14.21 16.63
C ASP A 153 -6.97 -14.54 18.06
N ARG A 154 -5.66 -14.69 18.29
CA ARG A 154 -5.09 -14.87 19.64
C ARG A 154 -5.53 -13.79 20.62
N LYS A 155 -5.40 -12.50 20.28
CA LYS A 155 -5.77 -11.41 21.21
C LYS A 155 -7.28 -11.34 21.44
N LEU A 156 -8.07 -11.44 20.37
CA LEU A 156 -9.53 -11.42 20.41
C LEU A 156 -10.08 -12.57 21.25
N HIS A 157 -9.71 -13.81 20.95
CA HIS A 157 -10.19 -14.99 21.67
C HIS A 157 -9.77 -14.97 23.14
N SER A 158 -8.53 -14.56 23.41
CA SER A 158 -8.03 -14.39 24.79
C SER A 158 -8.83 -13.35 25.58
N PHE A 159 -9.17 -12.22 24.95
CA PHE A 159 -9.99 -11.18 25.57
C PHE A 159 -11.43 -11.63 25.81
N VAL A 160 -12.08 -12.22 24.79
CA VAL A 160 -13.46 -12.72 24.88
C VAL A 160 -13.59 -13.78 25.98
N ALA A 161 -12.67 -14.76 26.03
CA ALA A 161 -12.68 -15.79 27.05
C ALA A 161 -12.47 -15.20 28.46
N ALA A 162 -11.59 -14.20 28.60
CA ALA A 162 -11.37 -13.51 29.87
C ALA A 162 -12.59 -12.66 30.30
N LEU A 163 -13.25 -11.99 29.36
CA LEU A 163 -14.47 -11.23 29.61
C LEU A 163 -15.59 -12.15 30.10
N GLN A 164 -15.83 -13.28 29.43
CA GLN A 164 -16.81 -14.28 29.83
C GLN A 164 -16.52 -14.88 31.22
N LEU A 165 -15.24 -15.19 31.51
CA LEU A 165 -14.80 -15.59 32.85
C LEU A 165 -15.18 -14.51 33.88
N GLY A 166 -14.85 -13.25 33.60
CA GLY A 166 -15.17 -12.12 34.47
C GLY A 166 -16.67 -11.99 34.74
N LEU A 167 -17.50 -12.10 33.70
CA LEU A 167 -18.96 -11.99 33.80
C LEU A 167 -19.54 -13.06 34.72
N LYS A 168 -19.07 -14.31 34.57
CA LYS A 168 -19.50 -15.42 35.44
C LYS A 168 -19.13 -15.17 36.90
N GLN A 169 -17.96 -14.62 37.17
CA GLN A 169 -17.52 -14.29 38.53
C GLN A 169 -18.22 -13.06 39.10
N HIS A 170 -18.59 -12.12 38.24
CA HIS A 170 -19.29 -10.92 38.64
C HIS A 170 -20.72 -11.24 39.10
N PHE A 171 -21.49 -11.92 38.26
CA PHE A 171 -22.90 -12.23 38.50
C PHE A 171 -23.15 -13.49 39.33
N LYS A 172 -22.14 -14.38 39.44
CA LYS A 172 -22.23 -15.66 40.18
C LYS A 172 -23.40 -16.57 39.74
N GLY A 173 -24.00 -16.30 38.59
CA GLY A 173 -25.12 -17.03 38.00
C GLY A 173 -24.80 -17.58 36.60
N LYS A 174 -25.80 -18.13 35.92
CA LYS A 174 -25.66 -18.56 34.52
C LYS A 174 -25.66 -17.34 33.60
N VAL A 175 -24.53 -17.09 32.96
CA VAL A 175 -24.32 -15.97 32.01
C VAL A 175 -24.27 -16.43 30.55
N ASP A 176 -24.71 -17.66 30.26
CA ASP A 176 -24.67 -18.27 28.91
C ASP A 176 -25.50 -17.49 27.87
N HIS A 177 -26.41 -16.65 28.35
CA HIS A 177 -27.23 -15.76 27.53
C HIS A 177 -26.49 -14.50 27.07
N LEU A 178 -25.37 -14.13 27.72
CA LEU A 178 -24.52 -13.02 27.33
C LEU A 178 -23.47 -13.51 26.32
N ARG A 179 -23.55 -13.03 25.08
CA ARG A 179 -22.69 -13.47 23.98
C ARG A 179 -21.95 -12.31 23.35
N THR A 180 -20.85 -12.63 22.68
CA THR A 180 -20.02 -11.65 21.99
C THR A 180 -20.09 -11.81 20.48
N LEU A 181 -20.10 -10.70 19.75
CA LEU A 181 -20.09 -10.65 18.29
C LEU A 181 -19.17 -9.52 17.83
N VAL A 182 -18.31 -9.77 16.85
CA VAL A 182 -17.53 -8.71 16.20
C VAL A 182 -18.32 -8.19 15.00
N SER A 183 -18.49 -6.87 14.92
CA SER A 183 -19.12 -6.19 13.79
C SER A 183 -18.22 -5.04 13.31
N GLN A 184 -18.32 -4.69 12.03
CA GLN A 184 -17.53 -3.62 11.43
C GLN A 184 -18.42 -2.50 10.91
N GLU A 185 -18.14 -1.26 11.30
CA GLU A 185 -18.90 -0.08 10.89
C GLU A 185 -18.13 0.79 9.90
N PRO A 186 -18.74 1.22 8.78
CA PRO A 186 -18.15 2.23 7.92
C PRO A 186 -18.01 3.57 8.67
N GLN A 187 -16.95 4.31 8.40
CA GLN A 187 -16.73 5.64 8.96
C GLN A 187 -17.35 6.73 8.08
N GLU A 188 -18.22 7.54 8.66
CA GLU A 188 -18.76 8.72 7.99
C GLU A 188 -17.68 9.82 7.84
N ASN A 189 -17.71 10.56 6.74
CA ASN A 189 -16.88 11.76 6.48
C ASN A 189 -15.35 11.55 6.36
N THR A 190 -14.88 10.31 6.13
CA THR A 190 -13.48 10.09 5.69
C THR A 190 -13.48 9.73 4.20
N PRO A 191 -12.60 10.28 3.35
CA PRO A 191 -12.50 9.91 1.93
C PRO A 191 -12.24 8.41 1.71
N SER A 192 -11.80 7.71 2.75
CA SER A 192 -11.60 6.27 2.80
C SER A 192 -12.83 5.56 3.42
N LEU A 193 -13.31 4.50 2.77
CA LEU A 193 -14.31 3.51 3.22
C LEU A 193 -13.86 2.70 4.47
N LEU A 194 -13.12 3.32 5.40
CA LEU A 194 -12.53 2.67 6.57
C LEU A 194 -13.65 2.01 7.39
N ARG A 195 -13.53 0.70 7.64
CA ARG A 195 -14.45 0.00 8.54
C ARG A 195 -13.79 -0.20 9.91
N LYS A 196 -14.36 0.41 10.95
CA LYS A 196 -13.91 0.23 12.33
C LYS A 196 -14.54 -1.03 12.93
N PRO A 197 -13.76 -2.00 13.40
CA PRO A 197 -14.29 -3.16 14.10
C PRO A 197 -14.70 -2.78 15.53
N PHE A 198 -15.78 -3.37 16.01
CA PHE A 198 -16.30 -3.26 17.37
C PHE A 198 -16.67 -4.64 17.90
N LEU A 199 -16.47 -4.84 19.20
CA LEU A 199 -16.94 -6.02 19.92
C LEU A 199 -18.27 -5.71 20.61
N PHE A 200 -19.33 -6.37 20.23
CA PHE A 200 -20.63 -6.29 20.88
C PHE A 200 -20.73 -7.41 21.92
N LEU A 201 -20.94 -7.06 23.18
CA LEU A 201 -21.44 -7.96 24.21
C LEU A 201 -22.96 -7.76 24.28
N HIS A 202 -23.74 -8.78 23.94
CA HIS A 202 -25.20 -8.66 23.85
C HIS A 202 -25.91 -9.78 24.60
N ASP A 203 -27.15 -9.51 24.98
CA ASP A 203 -28.03 -10.51 25.57
C ASP A 203 -28.82 -11.23 24.46
N THR A 204 -28.85 -12.56 24.51
CA THR A 204 -29.61 -13.40 23.58
C THR A 204 -31.09 -13.50 23.93
N ILE A 205 -31.50 -13.08 25.14
CA ILE A 205 -32.91 -12.98 25.53
C ILE A 205 -33.53 -11.73 24.89
N PRO A 206 -34.61 -11.87 24.08
CA PRO A 206 -35.28 -10.71 23.48
C PRO A 206 -35.75 -9.70 24.53
N GLY A 207 -35.48 -8.41 24.28
CA GLY A 207 -35.76 -7.31 25.20
C GLY A 207 -34.70 -7.08 26.29
N GLY A 208 -33.73 -8.00 26.44
CA GLY A 208 -32.67 -7.91 27.44
C GLY A 208 -33.09 -8.34 28.85
N THR A 209 -32.13 -8.84 29.62
CA THR A 209 -32.32 -9.19 31.05
C THR A 209 -32.02 -8.03 32.00
N GLY A 210 -31.38 -6.97 31.52
CA GLY A 210 -30.92 -5.82 32.29
C GLY A 210 -29.51 -5.98 32.88
N TYR A 211 -28.86 -7.13 32.66
CA TYR A 211 -27.50 -7.40 33.13
C TYR A 211 -26.50 -6.41 32.52
N LEU A 212 -26.66 -6.08 31.23
CA LEU A 212 -25.73 -5.18 30.56
C LEU A 212 -25.91 -3.73 31.03
N ARG A 213 -27.15 -3.32 31.28
CA ARG A 213 -27.44 -2.02 31.88
C ARG A 213 -26.83 -1.87 33.28
N GLU A 214 -26.76 -2.95 34.08
CA GLU A 214 -26.07 -2.93 35.38
C GLU A 214 -24.57 -2.61 35.24
N LEU A 215 -23.90 -3.21 34.25
CA LEU A 215 -22.46 -3.03 34.03
C LEU A 215 -22.07 -1.60 33.61
N VAL A 216 -22.99 -0.87 32.97
CA VAL A 216 -22.72 0.49 32.46
C VAL A 216 -23.28 1.59 33.36
N ARG A 217 -24.31 1.29 34.18
CA ARG A 217 -24.85 2.26 35.16
C ARG A 217 -23.79 2.78 36.12
N ASN A 218 -22.84 1.92 36.50
CA ASN A 218 -21.67 2.28 37.27
C ASN A 218 -20.42 1.94 36.43
N GLN A 219 -19.64 2.93 36.04
CA GLN A 219 -18.40 2.73 35.26
C GLN A 219 -17.45 1.70 35.90
N ASP A 220 -17.46 1.61 37.24
CA ASP A 220 -16.61 0.66 37.97
C ASP A 220 -17.10 -0.79 37.88
N ALA A 221 -18.37 -1.03 37.55
CA ALA A 221 -18.93 -2.37 37.45
C ALA A 221 -18.31 -3.14 36.28
N PHE A 222 -18.23 -2.51 35.10
CA PHE A 222 -17.55 -3.09 33.94
C PHE A 222 -16.06 -3.38 34.24
N PHE A 223 -15.34 -2.44 34.86
CA PHE A 223 -13.95 -2.68 35.26
C PHE A 223 -13.82 -3.78 36.33
N SER A 224 -14.78 -3.88 37.25
CA SER A 224 -14.82 -4.95 38.25
C SER A 224 -14.96 -6.34 37.61
N VAL A 225 -15.69 -6.48 36.50
CA VAL A 225 -15.74 -7.71 35.71
C VAL A 225 -14.34 -8.12 35.23
N LEU A 226 -13.60 -7.16 34.64
CA LEU A 226 -12.25 -7.39 34.14
C LEU A 226 -11.24 -7.70 35.26
N GLU A 227 -11.33 -7.01 36.40
CA GLU A 227 -10.51 -7.27 37.58
C GLU A 227 -10.73 -8.69 38.13
N LYS A 228 -11.98 -9.12 38.25
CA LYS A 228 -12.31 -10.48 38.72
C LYS A 228 -11.74 -11.55 37.79
N ALA A 229 -11.78 -11.32 36.47
CA ALA A 229 -11.12 -12.20 35.51
C ALA A 229 -9.60 -12.24 35.74
N LEU A 230 -8.97 -11.08 35.86
CA LEU A 230 -7.52 -10.95 36.04
C LEU A 230 -7.03 -11.66 37.30
N VAL A 231 -7.77 -11.56 38.42
CA VAL A 231 -7.44 -12.25 39.68
C VAL A 231 -7.36 -13.76 39.48
N ILE A 232 -8.34 -14.35 38.78
CA ILE A 232 -8.34 -15.80 38.53
C ILE A 232 -7.22 -16.21 37.58
N LEU A 233 -6.98 -15.43 36.52
CA LEU A 233 -5.93 -15.74 35.55
C LEU A 233 -4.54 -15.71 36.19
N ARG A 234 -4.28 -14.75 37.08
CA ARG A 234 -3.02 -14.64 37.85
C ARG A 234 -2.87 -15.73 38.92
N ALA A 235 -3.97 -16.15 39.55
CA ALA A 235 -3.94 -17.19 40.57
C ALA A 235 -3.81 -18.61 40.01
N CYS A 236 -4.10 -18.81 38.72
CA CYS A 236 -3.98 -20.10 38.06
C CYS A 236 -2.51 -20.51 37.89
N ASP A 237 -2.21 -21.81 38.04
CA ASP A 237 -0.86 -22.39 37.96
C ASP A 237 -0.52 -22.97 36.57
N CYS A 238 -1.47 -22.95 35.63
CA CYS A 238 -1.25 -23.48 34.28
C CYS A 238 -0.22 -22.65 33.48
N ALA A 239 0.34 -23.19 32.39
CA ALA A 239 1.36 -22.46 31.62
C ALA A 239 0.77 -21.30 30.79
N ASP A 240 -0.23 -21.59 29.93
CA ASP A 240 -0.82 -20.61 29.01
C ASP A 240 -2.33 -20.80 28.77
N GLY A 241 -3.03 -21.49 29.68
CA GLY A 241 -4.48 -21.72 29.63
C GLY A 241 -4.88 -23.12 30.10
N CYS A 242 -6.05 -23.23 30.74
CA CYS A 242 -6.69 -24.51 31.10
C CYS A 242 -8.20 -24.31 31.27
N TYR A 243 -8.96 -25.40 31.46
CA TYR A 243 -10.42 -25.35 31.67
C TYR A 243 -10.83 -24.67 32.99
N ASN A 244 -9.94 -24.58 33.98
CA ASN A 244 -10.22 -23.90 35.24
C ASN A 244 -10.14 -22.37 35.12
N CYS A 245 -9.41 -21.86 34.12
CA CYS A 245 -9.27 -20.42 33.92
C CYS A 245 -9.92 -19.93 32.62
N LEU A 246 -9.54 -20.46 31.45
CA LEU A 246 -9.82 -19.80 30.16
C LEU A 246 -10.55 -20.70 29.16
N TYR A 247 -10.19 -21.99 29.04
CA TYR A 247 -10.72 -22.87 27.99
C TYR A 247 -12.19 -23.28 28.17
N ALA A 248 -12.77 -23.09 29.36
CA ALA A 248 -14.22 -23.27 29.56
C ALA A 248 -15.06 -22.17 28.86
N TYR A 249 -14.42 -21.07 28.46
CA TYR A 249 -15.06 -19.89 27.88
C TYR A 249 -14.63 -19.65 26.42
N ARG A 250 -14.09 -20.70 25.76
CA ARG A 250 -13.69 -20.64 24.36
C ARG A 250 -14.88 -20.90 23.43
N ASN A 251 -14.88 -20.28 22.26
CA ASN A 251 -15.77 -20.66 21.18
C ASN A 251 -15.19 -21.89 20.46
N SER A 252 -15.89 -23.03 20.50
CA SER A 252 -15.38 -24.33 20.07
C SER A 252 -15.32 -24.56 18.56
N PHE A 253 -15.56 -23.53 17.73
CA PHE A 253 -15.83 -23.69 16.29
C PHE A 253 -14.70 -23.26 15.34
N ASP A 254 -13.60 -22.67 15.84
CA ASP A 254 -12.45 -22.24 15.02
C ASP A 254 -11.10 -22.72 15.59
N GLN A 255 -10.01 -22.53 14.84
CA GLN A 255 -8.62 -22.74 15.29
C GLN A 255 -8.30 -21.82 16.48
N ASP A 256 -8.70 -22.23 17.67
CA ASP A 256 -8.69 -21.41 18.87
C ASP A 256 -7.25 -21.13 19.36
N GLU A 257 -6.80 -19.89 19.20
CA GLU A 257 -5.49 -19.39 19.66
C GLU A 257 -5.53 -18.77 21.08
N THR A 258 -6.54 -19.08 21.89
CA THR A 258 -6.72 -18.55 23.25
C THR A 258 -5.47 -18.75 24.15
N SER A 259 -5.01 -17.66 24.78
CA SER A 259 -3.75 -17.57 25.53
C SER A 259 -3.91 -16.80 26.84
N ARG A 260 -3.55 -17.44 27.95
CA ARG A 260 -3.64 -16.83 29.30
C ARG A 260 -2.72 -15.62 29.44
N ARG A 261 -1.48 -15.71 28.94
CA ARG A 261 -0.52 -14.59 29.03
C ARG A 261 -1.06 -13.37 28.30
N THR A 262 -1.54 -13.58 27.08
CA THR A 262 -2.15 -12.52 26.25
C THR A 262 -3.38 -11.90 26.92
N ALA A 263 -4.25 -12.72 27.52
CA ALA A 263 -5.39 -12.22 28.27
C ALA A 263 -4.94 -11.33 29.45
N ILE A 264 -3.96 -11.76 30.24
CA ILE A 264 -3.43 -10.98 31.37
C ILE A 264 -2.87 -9.63 30.88
N ASP A 265 -2.08 -9.62 29.81
CA ASP A 265 -1.48 -8.41 29.26
C ASP A 265 -2.54 -7.40 28.79
N LEU A 266 -3.56 -7.88 28.07
CA LEU A 266 -4.68 -7.05 27.61
C LEU A 266 -5.48 -6.48 28.78
N LEU A 267 -5.86 -7.32 29.75
CA LEU A 267 -6.60 -6.88 30.92
C LEU A 267 -5.80 -5.86 31.75
N ASN A 268 -4.50 -6.09 31.97
CA ASN A 268 -3.64 -5.12 32.67
C ASN A 268 -3.64 -3.76 31.95
N THR A 269 -3.50 -3.78 30.62
CA THR A 269 -3.46 -2.56 29.81
C THR A 269 -4.77 -1.79 29.92
N ILE A 270 -5.91 -2.47 29.80
CA ILE A 270 -7.23 -1.84 29.94
C ILE A 270 -7.45 -1.29 31.35
N LEU A 271 -7.14 -2.08 32.38
CA LEU A 271 -7.34 -1.68 33.79
C LEU A 271 -6.45 -0.50 34.20
N ASN A 272 -5.24 -0.37 33.64
CA ASN A 272 -4.36 0.78 33.89
C ASN A 272 -4.95 2.10 33.36
N CYS A 273 -5.83 2.04 32.36
CA CYS A 273 -6.49 3.22 31.80
C CYS A 273 -7.74 3.64 32.57
N ARG A 274 -8.12 2.97 33.67
CA ARG A 274 -9.36 3.24 34.42
C ARG A 274 -9.52 4.71 34.82
N GLN A 275 -8.45 5.36 35.26
CA GLN A 275 -8.48 6.76 35.70
C GLN A 275 -8.62 7.76 34.55
N GLN A 276 -8.38 7.33 33.30
CA GLN A 276 -8.48 8.17 32.11
C GLN A 276 -9.85 8.05 31.43
N LEU A 277 -10.72 7.16 31.93
CA LEU A 277 -12.08 6.95 31.42
C LEU A 277 -12.98 8.13 31.81
N HIS A 278 -13.72 8.66 30.83
CA HIS A 278 -14.71 9.71 31.05
C HIS A 278 -15.95 9.45 30.20
N GLU A 279 -17.09 9.90 30.72
CA GLU A 279 -18.38 9.86 30.02
C GLU A 279 -18.40 10.95 28.93
N THR A 280 -18.91 10.62 27.75
CA THR A 280 -19.00 11.54 26.60
C THR A 280 -20.34 11.35 25.88
N GLU A 281 -20.83 12.42 25.23
CA GLU A 281 -22.01 12.32 24.38
C GLU A 281 -21.67 11.84 22.95
N SER A 282 -20.41 11.97 22.53
CA SER A 282 -19.96 11.52 21.21
C SER A 282 -20.00 9.99 21.09
N PRO A 283 -20.47 9.42 19.96
CA PRO A 283 -20.45 7.98 19.74
C PRO A 283 -19.01 7.44 19.67
N LEU A 284 -18.83 6.17 20.05
CA LEU A 284 -17.55 5.48 19.85
C LEU A 284 -17.08 5.47 18.40
N SER A 285 -18.00 5.51 17.43
CA SER A 285 -17.68 5.59 16.01
C SER A 285 -16.80 6.81 15.67
N GLN A 286 -16.91 7.93 16.39
CA GLN A 286 -16.11 9.14 16.17
C GLN A 286 -14.71 9.09 16.81
N VAL A 287 -14.44 8.13 17.70
CA VAL A 287 -13.12 8.01 18.36
C VAL A 287 -12.07 7.62 17.33
N LYS A 288 -11.00 8.41 17.22
CA LYS A 288 -9.88 8.10 16.32
C LYS A 288 -9.09 6.92 16.89
N LEU A 289 -8.82 5.90 16.08
CA LEU A 289 -8.12 4.68 16.51
C LEU A 289 -6.62 4.94 16.75
N ASN A 290 -6.05 5.89 16.04
CA ASN A 290 -4.73 6.44 16.29
C ASN A 290 -4.67 7.79 15.57
N ALA A 291 -4.16 8.86 16.19
CA ALA A 291 -4.01 10.14 15.52
C ALA A 291 -3.01 10.10 14.34
N LEU A 292 -2.17 9.06 14.29
CA LEU A 292 -1.10 8.89 13.30
C LEU A 292 -1.48 8.09 12.05
N PHE A 293 -2.52 7.27 12.09
CA PHE A 293 -2.82 6.31 11.03
C PHE A 293 -4.26 6.42 10.53
N ASP A 294 -4.42 6.34 9.21
CA ASP A 294 -5.73 6.38 8.56
C ASP A 294 -6.27 4.97 8.28
N SER A 295 -5.44 3.93 8.36
CA SER A 295 -5.86 2.55 8.13
C SER A 295 -5.32 1.51 9.13
N ILE A 296 -6.03 0.38 9.21
CA ILE A 296 -5.61 -0.81 9.97
C ILE A 296 -4.29 -1.36 9.43
N LEU A 297 -4.11 -1.32 8.11
CA LEU A 297 -2.93 -1.88 7.46
C LEU A 297 -1.66 -1.11 7.83
N GLU A 298 -1.74 0.22 7.95
CA GLU A 298 -0.65 1.08 8.44
C GLU A 298 -0.20 0.69 9.86
N LEU A 299 -1.14 0.50 10.78
CA LEU A 299 -0.82 0.07 12.14
C LEU A 299 -0.13 -1.30 12.15
N ARG A 300 -0.69 -2.26 11.39
CA ARG A 300 -0.13 -3.61 11.27
C ARG A 300 1.26 -3.60 10.64
N PHE A 301 1.53 -2.66 9.74
CA PHE A 301 2.84 -2.49 9.14
C PHE A 301 3.91 -2.09 10.18
N ILE A 302 3.62 -1.13 11.05
CA ILE A 302 4.54 -0.75 12.15
C ILE A 302 4.73 -1.90 13.13
N GLU A 303 3.67 -2.65 13.45
CA GLU A 303 3.78 -3.86 14.28
C GLU A 303 4.64 -4.94 13.62
N ALA A 304 4.47 -5.17 12.32
CA ALA A 304 5.28 -6.12 11.56
C ALA A 304 6.77 -5.73 11.58
N LEU A 305 7.09 -4.44 11.45
CA LEU A 305 8.46 -3.94 11.58
C LEU A 305 9.04 -4.17 12.98
N GLN A 306 8.26 -3.93 14.03
CA GLN A 306 8.69 -4.14 15.42
C GLN A 306 8.95 -5.61 15.74
N ARG A 307 8.16 -6.52 15.18
CA ARG A 307 8.32 -7.97 15.37
C ARG A 307 9.40 -8.58 14.48
N TYR A 308 9.77 -7.91 13.40
CA TYR A 308 10.74 -8.43 12.45
C TYR A 308 12.10 -8.73 13.12
N ARG A 309 12.75 -9.79 12.66
CA ARG A 309 14.11 -10.18 13.01
C ARG A 309 14.93 -10.26 11.74
N TYR A 310 15.94 -9.41 11.63
CA TYR A 310 16.84 -9.42 10.48
C TYR A 310 18.02 -10.35 10.74
N LYS A 311 18.67 -10.83 9.68
CA LYS A 311 19.88 -11.65 9.78
C LYS A 311 21.10 -10.77 9.62
N ASP A 312 22.04 -10.87 10.55
CA ASP A 312 23.33 -10.18 10.44
C ASP A 312 24.32 -10.91 9.52
N GLU A 313 25.54 -10.38 9.40
CA GLU A 313 26.62 -10.94 8.56
C GLU A 313 27.01 -12.36 9.00
N GLU A 314 26.74 -12.74 10.25
CA GLU A 314 26.98 -14.07 10.81
C GLU A 314 25.74 -14.98 10.74
N ASN A 315 24.67 -14.53 10.07
CA ASN A 315 23.39 -15.23 9.91
C ASN A 315 22.63 -15.45 11.24
N ASN A 316 22.91 -14.64 12.26
CA ASN A 316 22.17 -14.62 13.53
C ASN A 316 20.95 -13.71 13.42
N GLU A 317 19.85 -14.10 14.06
CA GLU A 317 18.63 -13.30 14.12
C GLU A 317 18.77 -12.16 15.14
N GLN A 318 18.66 -10.93 14.66
CA GLN A 318 18.77 -9.71 15.46
C GLN A 318 17.44 -8.95 15.48
N PRO A 319 17.06 -8.37 16.63
CA PRO A 319 15.85 -7.56 16.73
C PRO A 319 16.01 -6.21 16.04
N VAL A 320 14.91 -5.73 15.48
CA VAL A 320 14.75 -4.33 15.09
C VAL A 320 14.50 -3.50 16.35
N ILE A 321 15.14 -2.33 16.45
CA ILE A 321 14.85 -1.36 17.52
C ILE A 321 13.89 -0.32 16.94
N LEU A 322 12.63 -0.37 17.36
CA LEU A 322 11.60 0.59 16.98
C LEU A 322 11.08 1.31 18.21
N ARG A 323 11.07 2.64 18.18
CA ARG A 323 10.58 3.50 19.26
C ARG A 323 9.84 4.70 18.70
N LYS A 324 8.94 5.27 19.49
CA LYS A 324 8.25 6.52 19.13
C LYS A 324 9.22 7.70 19.27
N GLU A 325 9.14 8.64 18.35
CA GLU A 325 9.97 9.85 18.34
C GLU A 325 9.23 11.00 17.66
N ILE A 326 9.66 12.24 17.85
CA ILE A 326 9.11 13.39 17.11
C ILE A 326 9.90 13.53 15.82
N VAL A 327 9.24 13.42 14.68
CA VAL A 327 9.83 13.54 13.35
C VAL A 327 9.18 14.73 12.64
N ASN A 328 9.98 15.71 12.19
CA ASN A 328 9.51 16.91 11.50
C ASN A 328 8.37 17.67 12.23
N GLY A 329 8.43 17.70 13.57
CA GLY A 329 7.44 18.40 14.40
C GLY A 329 6.12 17.65 14.62
N LYS A 330 6.02 16.39 14.17
CA LYS A 330 4.87 15.51 14.40
C LYS A 330 5.31 14.22 15.11
N ALA A 331 4.36 13.51 15.69
CA ALA A 331 4.65 12.19 16.26
C ALA A 331 4.93 11.18 15.12
N GLY A 332 6.00 10.42 15.27
CA GLY A 332 6.48 9.42 14.32
C GLY A 332 7.29 8.35 15.03
N TYR A 333 8.18 7.67 14.30
CA TYR A 333 8.97 6.58 14.84
C TYR A 333 10.42 6.69 14.43
N PHE A 334 11.31 6.19 15.28
CA PHE A 334 12.69 5.88 14.93
C PHE A 334 12.85 4.39 14.82
N ILE A 335 13.50 3.93 13.75
CA ILE A 335 13.86 2.53 13.54
C ILE A 335 15.36 2.40 13.31
N ARG A 336 15.99 1.49 14.05
CA ARG A 336 17.35 1.01 13.80
C ARG A 336 17.30 -0.44 13.36
N ILE A 337 17.85 -0.69 12.18
CA ILE A 337 17.88 -2.01 11.54
C ILE A 337 19.23 -2.21 10.85
N GLY A 338 19.94 -3.29 11.19
CA GLY A 338 21.33 -3.46 10.77
C GLY A 338 22.22 -2.31 11.27
N LYS A 339 22.95 -1.69 10.34
CA LYS A 339 23.83 -0.53 10.61
C LYS A 339 23.15 0.81 10.26
N GLN A 340 21.86 0.78 9.86
CA GLN A 340 21.12 1.94 9.38
C GLN A 340 20.09 2.42 10.40
N ASP A 341 19.92 3.74 10.41
CA ASP A 341 19.00 4.47 11.27
C ASP A 341 18.04 5.27 10.39
N TRP A 342 16.73 5.14 10.63
CA TRP A 342 15.70 5.82 9.87
C TRP A 342 14.66 6.48 10.79
N ASN A 343 14.24 7.68 10.40
CA ASN A 343 13.08 8.36 10.97
C ASN A 343 11.87 8.08 10.08
N ILE A 344 10.79 7.58 10.65
CA ILE A 344 9.55 7.25 9.99
C ILE A 344 8.54 8.35 10.32
N GLU A 345 8.16 9.13 9.31
CA GLU A 345 7.08 10.10 9.41
C GLU A 345 5.80 9.52 8.79
N PRO A 346 4.69 9.41 9.53
CA PRO A 346 3.42 8.97 8.98
C PRO A 346 2.69 10.12 8.25
N GLN A 347 1.83 9.77 7.28
CA GLN A 347 0.88 10.67 6.62
C GLN A 347 1.54 11.92 6.02
N VAL A 348 2.48 11.71 5.09
CA VAL A 348 3.29 12.77 4.49
C VAL A 348 2.71 13.23 3.16
N GLU A 349 2.39 14.52 3.08
CA GLU A 349 1.98 15.18 1.84
C GLU A 349 3.18 15.42 0.92
N LEU A 350 3.13 14.86 -0.27
CA LEU A 350 4.13 15.00 -1.32
C LEU A 350 3.52 15.76 -2.49
N GLY A 351 3.88 17.03 -2.62
CA GLY A 351 3.48 17.88 -3.75
C GLY A 351 4.64 18.66 -4.34
N ILE A 352 4.31 19.76 -5.03
CA ILE A 352 5.28 20.59 -5.77
C ILE A 352 6.41 21.08 -4.83
N ASN A 353 6.07 21.44 -3.60
CA ASN A 353 7.05 21.89 -2.59
C ASN A 353 8.07 20.80 -2.23
N GLN A 354 7.68 19.53 -2.33
CA GLN A 354 8.54 18.37 -2.11
C GLN A 354 9.20 17.89 -3.43
N GLY A 355 8.96 18.57 -4.56
CA GLY A 355 9.44 18.19 -5.89
C GLY A 355 8.63 17.09 -6.56
N VAL A 356 7.39 16.86 -6.14
CA VAL A 356 6.49 15.86 -6.74
C VAL A 356 5.39 16.58 -7.51
N GLU A 357 5.31 16.36 -8.82
CA GLU A 357 4.37 17.10 -9.68
C GLU A 357 2.90 16.71 -9.47
N VAL A 358 2.64 15.44 -9.19
CA VAL A 358 1.29 14.93 -8.93
C VAL A 358 1.14 14.77 -7.42
N PRO A 359 0.30 15.60 -6.76
CA PRO A 359 0.11 15.52 -5.33
C PRO A 359 -0.32 14.13 -4.90
N SER A 360 0.34 13.61 -3.87
CA SER A 360 0.07 12.32 -3.27
C SER A 360 0.38 12.37 -1.79
N ARG A 361 -0.33 11.58 -1.00
CA ARG A 361 -0.05 11.42 0.42
C ARG A 361 0.51 10.03 0.63
N ALA A 362 1.77 9.94 1.06
CA ALA A 362 2.39 8.69 1.42
C ALA A 362 1.99 8.29 2.85
N ASP A 363 1.69 7.02 3.06
CA ASP A 363 1.31 6.51 4.39
C ASP A 363 2.48 6.66 5.36
N PHE A 364 3.69 6.41 4.88
CA PHE A 364 4.93 6.65 5.62
C PHE A 364 6.02 7.20 4.71
N VAL A 365 6.90 8.03 5.25
CA VAL A 365 8.20 8.33 4.63
C VAL A 365 9.33 7.98 5.59
N PHE A 366 10.25 7.14 5.11
CA PHE A 366 11.46 6.76 5.83
C PHE A 366 12.57 7.72 5.42
N TYR A 367 12.93 8.63 6.31
CA TYR A 367 14.06 9.53 6.15
C TYR A 367 15.32 8.91 6.78
N PRO A 368 16.48 8.89 6.10
CA PRO A 368 17.71 8.45 6.73
C PRO A 368 18.04 9.40 7.91
N ALA A 369 18.28 8.84 9.11
CA ALA A 369 18.52 9.66 10.30
C ALA A 369 19.84 10.45 10.23
N LYS A 370 20.79 9.96 9.41
CA LYS A 370 22.02 10.68 9.05
C LYS A 370 21.87 11.20 7.62
N ASN A 371 22.02 12.51 7.44
CA ASN A 371 22.06 13.12 6.12
C ASN A 371 23.29 12.64 5.35
N SER A 372 23.11 11.61 4.52
CA SER A 372 24.05 11.22 3.47
C SER A 372 23.38 11.54 2.14
N SER A 373 24.08 12.28 1.27
CA SER A 373 23.59 12.59 -0.08
C SER A 373 23.38 11.36 -0.96
N GLN A 374 23.84 10.18 -0.53
CA GLN A 374 23.75 8.92 -1.27
C GLN A 374 22.47 8.13 -1.01
N ILE A 375 21.78 8.34 0.12
CA ILE A 375 20.59 7.57 0.51
C ILE A 375 19.36 8.47 0.44
N LYS A 376 18.40 8.09 -0.40
CA LYS A 376 17.15 8.85 -0.57
C LYS A 376 16.09 8.41 0.45
N PRO A 377 15.19 9.32 0.84
CA PRO A 377 14.00 8.93 1.57
C PRO A 377 13.13 7.93 0.78
N ILE A 378 12.36 7.11 1.48
CA ILE A 378 11.49 6.09 0.90
C ILE A 378 10.04 6.42 1.23
N ALA A 379 9.23 6.75 0.23
CA ALA A 379 7.79 6.87 0.35
C ALA A 379 7.17 5.47 0.31
N VAL A 380 6.53 5.07 1.40
CA VAL A 380 5.90 3.76 1.57
C VAL A 380 4.38 3.92 1.52
N PHE A 381 3.75 3.05 0.74
CA PHE A 381 2.31 2.92 0.58
C PHE A 381 1.86 1.54 1.04
N THR A 382 0.81 1.50 1.83
CA THR A 382 0.18 0.31 2.41
C THR A 382 -1.24 0.19 1.86
N ASP A 383 -1.36 -0.49 0.72
CA ASP A 383 -2.57 -0.48 -0.09
C ASP A 383 -3.47 -1.70 0.17
N GLY A 384 -4.72 -1.46 0.57
CA GLY A 384 -5.76 -2.49 0.61
C GLY A 384 -6.62 -2.48 -0.67
N TRP A 385 -6.82 -3.64 -1.30
CA TRP A 385 -7.60 -3.76 -2.56
C TRP A 385 -8.94 -3.03 -2.52
N GLN A 386 -9.71 -3.20 -1.44
CA GLN A 386 -11.03 -2.55 -1.25
C GLN A 386 -10.98 -1.02 -1.34
N TYR A 387 -9.83 -0.40 -1.05
CA TYR A 387 -9.64 1.06 -1.08
C TYR A 387 -9.09 1.57 -2.40
N HIS A 388 -8.35 0.74 -3.14
CA HIS A 388 -7.60 1.18 -4.32
C HIS A 388 -8.19 0.67 -5.65
N ALA A 389 -9.05 -0.35 -5.63
CA ALA A 389 -9.62 -0.97 -6.83
C ALA A 389 -10.33 0.02 -7.79
N HIS A 390 -10.90 1.10 -7.25
CA HIS A 390 -11.64 2.10 -8.04
C HIS A 390 -10.75 3.23 -8.62
N ARG A 391 -9.47 3.31 -8.22
CA ARG A 391 -8.56 4.43 -8.52
C ARG A 391 -7.13 3.99 -8.86
N ILE A 392 -7.00 2.79 -9.43
CA ILE A 392 -5.71 2.15 -9.72
C ILE A 392 -4.83 3.04 -10.63
N GLY A 393 -5.42 3.66 -11.66
CA GLY A 393 -4.71 4.54 -12.58
C GLY A 393 -4.14 5.80 -11.92
N GLU A 394 -4.93 6.45 -11.06
CA GLU A 394 -4.51 7.62 -10.28
C GLU A 394 -3.36 7.27 -9.34
N ASP A 395 -3.47 6.13 -8.67
CA ASP A 395 -2.48 5.65 -7.69
C ASP A 395 -1.14 5.32 -8.34
N PHE A 396 -1.14 4.71 -9.52
CA PHE A 396 0.09 4.51 -10.28
C PHE A 396 0.67 5.82 -10.80
N LEU A 397 -0.15 6.75 -11.29
CA LEU A 397 0.33 8.06 -11.75
C LEU A 397 1.03 8.84 -10.62
N GLN A 398 0.46 8.83 -9.42
CA GLN A 398 1.07 9.43 -8.23
C GLN A 398 2.42 8.79 -7.88
N ARG A 399 2.49 7.45 -7.86
CA ARG A 399 3.74 6.71 -7.62
C ARG A 399 4.78 6.97 -8.71
N MET A 400 4.36 7.08 -9.97
CA MET A 400 5.26 7.46 -11.06
C MET A 400 5.83 8.86 -10.80
N ALA A 401 5.01 9.85 -10.45
CA ALA A 401 5.49 11.20 -10.18
C ALA A 401 6.51 11.23 -9.02
N ILE A 402 6.28 10.46 -7.95
CA ILE A 402 7.22 10.36 -6.82
C ILE A 402 8.53 9.70 -7.27
N ALA A 403 8.46 8.56 -7.97
CA ALA A 403 9.66 7.87 -8.45
C ALA A 403 10.46 8.70 -9.47
N LYS A 404 9.78 9.43 -10.37
CA LYS A 404 10.39 10.27 -11.41
C LYS A 404 10.93 11.60 -10.89
N SER A 405 10.50 12.06 -9.71
CA SER A 405 11.10 13.22 -9.03
C SER A 405 12.59 13.04 -8.72
N ASN A 406 13.09 11.79 -8.74
CA ASN A 406 14.45 11.43 -8.36
C ASN A 406 14.80 11.83 -6.90
N LYS A 407 13.84 12.28 -6.08
CA LYS A 407 14.03 12.64 -4.67
C LYS A 407 13.71 11.51 -3.71
N TYR A 408 12.82 10.58 -4.11
CA TYR A 408 12.34 9.49 -3.27
C TYR A 408 12.47 8.14 -3.97
N HIS A 409 12.59 7.08 -3.18
CA HIS A 409 12.18 5.74 -3.59
C HIS A 409 10.72 5.52 -3.24
N VAL A 410 10.03 4.64 -3.97
CA VAL A 410 8.62 4.29 -3.75
C VAL A 410 8.54 2.82 -3.36
N TRP A 411 7.86 2.49 -2.28
CA TRP A 411 7.62 1.11 -1.88
C TRP A 411 6.16 0.87 -1.63
N SER A 412 5.55 -0.06 -2.35
CA SER A 412 4.14 -0.43 -2.17
C SER A 412 4.02 -1.80 -1.53
N LEU A 413 3.13 -1.91 -0.54
CA LEU A 413 2.85 -3.12 0.23
C LEU A 413 1.36 -3.39 0.19
N ALA A 414 0.97 -4.61 -0.18
CA ALA A 414 -0.41 -5.06 -0.08
C ALA A 414 -0.67 -5.72 1.29
N TRP A 415 -1.95 -5.95 1.62
CA TRP A 415 -2.34 -6.64 2.86
C TRP A 415 -1.57 -7.95 3.10
N GLY A 416 -1.46 -8.80 2.07
CA GLY A 416 -0.75 -10.08 2.16
C GLY A 416 0.75 -9.94 2.47
N ASP A 417 1.39 -8.84 2.05
CA ASP A 417 2.80 -8.59 2.36
C ASP A 417 3.01 -8.42 3.88
N VAL A 418 2.16 -7.62 4.52
CA VAL A 418 2.23 -7.31 5.96
C VAL A 418 1.72 -8.48 6.80
N ASP A 419 0.58 -9.05 6.42
CA ASP A 419 -0.08 -10.14 7.16
C ASP A 419 0.81 -11.37 7.29
N SER A 420 1.55 -11.71 6.23
CA SER A 420 2.50 -12.84 6.22
C SER A 420 3.60 -12.77 7.28
N GLN A 421 3.89 -11.58 7.83
CA GLN A 421 4.87 -11.40 8.90
C GLN A 421 4.26 -11.56 10.29
N LEU A 422 2.94 -11.39 10.39
CA LEU A 422 2.20 -11.45 11.64
C LEU A 422 1.55 -12.84 11.84
N ALA A 423 1.17 -13.50 10.75
CA ALA A 423 0.54 -14.81 10.74
C ALA A 423 1.58 -15.94 10.71
N ASN A 424 1.33 -17.04 11.43
CA ASN A 424 2.24 -18.20 11.53
C ASN A 424 2.29 -19.09 10.26
N LYS A 425 1.64 -18.69 9.14
CA LYS A 425 1.61 -19.45 7.87
C LYS A 425 1.60 -18.51 6.65
N PRO A 426 2.75 -18.28 5.99
CA PRO A 426 2.80 -17.45 4.79
C PRO A 426 2.64 -18.31 3.52
N ASN A 427 1.41 -18.51 3.04
CA ASN A 427 1.21 -19.01 1.67
C ASN A 427 1.35 -17.83 0.69
N LEU A 428 2.59 -17.54 0.29
CA LEU A 428 2.91 -16.42 -0.60
C LEU A 428 2.31 -16.56 -2.01
N SER A 429 2.14 -17.79 -2.50
CA SER A 429 1.71 -18.09 -3.87
C SER A 429 0.25 -17.78 -4.18
N ASP A 430 -0.59 -17.52 -3.16
CA ASP A 430 -2.04 -17.45 -3.35
C ASP A 430 -2.57 -16.03 -3.62
N PHE A 431 -1.74 -14.99 -3.44
CA PHE A 431 -2.21 -13.59 -3.37
C PHE A 431 -1.67 -12.64 -4.46
N TYR A 432 -0.70 -13.05 -5.28
CA TYR A 432 -0.17 -12.22 -6.37
C TYR A 432 0.25 -13.05 -7.58
N ILE A 433 0.31 -12.40 -8.75
CA ILE A 433 0.92 -12.97 -9.96
C ILE A 433 2.41 -12.67 -9.95
N ASP A 434 3.26 -13.70 -10.00
CA ASP A 434 4.72 -13.50 -9.97
C ASP A 434 5.27 -13.07 -11.34
N LEU A 435 5.31 -11.75 -11.54
CA LEU A 435 5.84 -11.15 -12.76
C LEU A 435 7.36 -11.37 -12.94
N LEU A 436 8.08 -11.90 -11.95
CA LEU A 436 9.50 -12.24 -12.09
C LEU A 436 9.74 -13.52 -12.90
N ASP A 437 8.74 -14.41 -12.97
CA ASP A 437 8.84 -15.72 -13.64
C ASP A 437 8.09 -15.75 -14.99
N ILE A 438 7.19 -14.79 -15.23
CA ILE A 438 6.40 -14.74 -16.47
C ILE A 438 7.25 -14.19 -17.61
N GLY A 439 7.13 -14.82 -18.79
CA GLY A 439 7.78 -14.34 -20.02
C GLY A 439 9.30 -14.38 -20.02
N VAL A 440 9.93 -15.05 -19.05
CA VAL A 440 11.39 -15.14 -19.00
C VAL A 440 11.92 -16.03 -20.13
N ASN A 441 12.96 -15.55 -20.82
CA ASN A 441 13.57 -16.21 -21.96
C ASN A 441 14.33 -17.48 -21.55
N SER A 442 14.56 -18.37 -22.52
CA SER A 442 15.18 -19.67 -22.28
C SER A 442 16.63 -19.55 -21.78
N GLN A 443 17.36 -18.50 -22.16
CA GLN A 443 18.72 -18.28 -21.68
C GLN A 443 18.75 -18.02 -20.17
N PHE A 444 17.84 -17.18 -19.68
CA PHE A 444 17.70 -16.90 -18.26
C PHE A 444 17.30 -18.17 -17.48
N ARG A 445 16.27 -18.90 -17.93
CA ARG A 445 15.82 -20.15 -17.26
C ARG A 445 16.94 -21.17 -17.10
N ASN A 446 17.79 -21.31 -18.13
CA ASN A 446 18.86 -22.31 -18.14
C ASN A 446 20.12 -21.86 -17.40
N LYS A 447 20.33 -20.54 -17.21
CA LYS A 447 21.58 -19.97 -16.68
C LYS A 447 21.35 -18.89 -15.62
N GLU A 448 20.31 -19.06 -14.80
CA GLU A 448 19.87 -18.05 -13.83
C GLU A 448 21.03 -17.55 -12.95
N THR A 449 21.81 -18.45 -12.34
CA THR A 449 22.96 -18.09 -11.49
C THR A 449 23.96 -17.20 -12.23
N THR A 450 24.26 -17.49 -13.49
CA THR A 450 25.21 -16.71 -14.30
C THR A 450 24.69 -15.30 -14.58
N PHE A 451 23.38 -15.09 -14.69
CA PHE A 451 22.82 -13.75 -14.79
C PHE A 451 23.02 -12.97 -13.49
N TYR A 452 22.74 -13.56 -12.33
CA TYR A 452 22.98 -12.90 -11.05
C TYR A 452 24.45 -12.48 -10.89
N GLU A 453 25.39 -13.37 -11.20
CA GLU A 453 26.84 -13.10 -11.16
C GLU A 453 27.25 -12.01 -12.16
N LYS A 454 26.77 -12.09 -13.41
CA LYS A 454 27.08 -11.11 -14.46
C LYS A 454 26.65 -9.70 -14.07
N TYR A 455 25.47 -9.58 -13.44
CA TYR A 455 24.94 -8.30 -12.98
C TYR A 455 25.41 -7.93 -11.58
N LYS A 456 26.21 -8.77 -10.90
CA LYS A 456 26.71 -8.52 -9.54
C LYS A 456 25.57 -8.29 -8.54
N CYS A 457 24.56 -9.15 -8.59
CA CYS A 457 23.37 -9.07 -7.74
C CYS A 457 23.02 -10.39 -7.06
N GLU A 458 23.97 -11.32 -6.97
CA GLU A 458 23.85 -12.64 -6.33
C GLU A 458 23.28 -12.59 -4.91
N ASN A 459 23.59 -11.54 -4.16
CA ASN A 459 23.08 -11.32 -2.80
C ASN A 459 21.55 -11.14 -2.75
N LEU A 460 20.91 -10.73 -3.85
CA LEU A 460 19.45 -10.56 -3.92
C LEU A 460 18.74 -11.80 -4.46
N ARG A 461 19.46 -12.87 -4.83
CA ARG A 461 18.85 -14.08 -5.41
C ARG A 461 17.81 -14.71 -4.49
N TYR A 462 18.10 -14.80 -3.19
CA TYR A 462 17.18 -15.39 -2.21
C TYR A 462 15.90 -14.56 -2.02
N LEU A 463 15.94 -13.27 -2.37
CA LEU A 463 14.78 -12.39 -2.28
C LEU A 463 13.77 -12.65 -3.40
N ALA A 464 14.15 -13.25 -4.53
CA ALA A 464 13.24 -13.47 -5.65
C ALA A 464 11.93 -14.18 -5.26
N GLN A 465 11.98 -15.07 -4.27
CA GLN A 465 10.84 -15.83 -3.74
C GLN A 465 10.17 -15.19 -2.52
N LYS A 466 10.62 -14.00 -2.11
CA LYS A 466 10.10 -13.27 -0.96
C LYS A 466 9.13 -12.18 -1.42
N ASN A 467 8.36 -11.65 -0.47
CA ASN A 467 7.34 -10.64 -0.70
C ASN A 467 7.89 -9.21 -0.58
N SER A 468 7.05 -8.22 -0.85
CA SER A 468 7.46 -6.81 -0.89
C SER A 468 7.89 -6.29 0.48
N PHE A 469 7.34 -6.83 1.58
CA PHE A 469 7.76 -6.47 2.94
C PHE A 469 9.22 -6.91 3.20
N ILE A 470 9.56 -8.15 2.88
CA ILE A 470 10.92 -8.67 3.05
C ILE A 470 11.92 -7.90 2.16
N TRP A 471 11.50 -7.48 0.97
CA TRP A 471 12.31 -6.64 0.11
C TRP A 471 12.56 -5.26 0.73
N LEU A 472 11.54 -4.63 1.32
CA LEU A 472 11.67 -3.34 2.00
C LEU A 472 12.68 -3.42 3.14
N VAL A 473 12.51 -4.36 4.07
CA VAL A 473 13.43 -4.50 5.22
C VAL A 473 14.85 -4.85 4.78
N ASN A 474 15.03 -5.60 3.68
CA ASN A 474 16.36 -5.84 3.13
C ASN A 474 16.99 -4.55 2.58
N PHE A 475 16.22 -3.72 1.87
CA PHE A 475 16.66 -2.41 1.41
C PHE A 475 16.97 -1.47 2.59
N LEU A 476 16.18 -1.50 3.67
CA LEU A 476 16.44 -0.71 4.87
C LEU A 476 17.74 -1.10 5.58
N VAL A 477 18.12 -2.39 5.54
CA VAL A 477 19.40 -2.89 6.07
C VAL A 477 20.56 -2.43 5.18
N ASN A 478 20.41 -2.52 3.86
CA ASN A 478 21.45 -2.18 2.89
C ASN A 478 20.86 -1.37 1.70
N PRO A 479 20.76 -0.03 1.82
CA PRO A 479 20.15 0.83 0.79
C PRO A 479 21.11 1.09 -0.39
N ASP A 480 21.64 0.02 -1.01
CA ASP A 480 22.54 0.11 -2.16
C ASP A 480 21.74 0.26 -3.46
N LYS A 481 21.58 1.51 -3.91
CA LYS A 481 20.89 1.82 -5.17
C LYS A 481 21.46 1.04 -6.37
N LYS A 482 22.79 0.87 -6.45
CA LYS A 482 23.44 0.25 -7.61
C LYS A 482 23.11 -1.24 -7.68
N LEU A 483 23.13 -1.92 -6.53
CA LEU A 483 22.76 -3.33 -6.43
C LEU A 483 21.31 -3.56 -6.92
N TRP A 484 20.38 -2.70 -6.52
CA TRP A 484 18.97 -2.80 -6.93
C TRP A 484 18.73 -2.39 -8.40
N THR A 485 19.47 -1.40 -8.92
CA THR A 485 19.49 -1.10 -10.37
C THR A 485 19.97 -2.30 -11.17
N ASN A 486 21.05 -2.96 -10.73
CA ASN A 486 21.58 -4.15 -11.40
C ASN A 486 20.57 -5.30 -11.41
N PHE A 487 19.88 -5.51 -10.30
CA PHE A 487 18.81 -6.51 -10.20
C PHE A 487 17.65 -6.21 -11.15
N ALA A 488 17.21 -4.96 -11.23
CA ALA A 488 16.16 -4.53 -12.16
C ALA A 488 16.57 -4.70 -13.63
N LEU A 489 17.79 -4.28 -13.99
CA LEU A 489 18.33 -4.48 -15.35
C LEU A 489 18.37 -5.97 -15.71
N MET A 490 18.86 -6.82 -14.81
CA MET A 490 18.87 -8.28 -15.02
C MET A 490 17.46 -8.83 -15.28
N ARG A 491 16.43 -8.35 -14.57
CA ARG A 491 15.04 -8.76 -14.80
C ARG A 491 14.50 -8.30 -16.15
N THR A 492 14.84 -7.10 -16.61
CA THR A 492 14.50 -6.69 -17.99
C THR A 492 15.22 -7.54 -19.04
N ALA A 493 16.46 -7.96 -18.78
CA ALA A 493 17.19 -8.87 -19.65
C ALA A 493 16.60 -10.28 -19.68
N ALA A 494 16.06 -10.75 -18.56
CA ALA A 494 15.36 -12.02 -18.48
C ALA A 494 14.10 -12.05 -19.36
N GLN A 495 13.45 -10.90 -19.61
CA GLN A 495 12.18 -10.81 -20.34
C GLN A 495 12.30 -10.24 -21.77
N MET A 496 13.53 -10.07 -22.31
CA MET A 496 13.73 -9.68 -23.71
C MET A 496 13.32 -10.79 -24.69
N ASP A 497 12.86 -10.39 -25.87
CA ASP A 497 12.49 -11.30 -26.97
C ASP A 497 13.47 -11.15 -28.14
N LEU A 498 14.36 -12.14 -28.27
CA LEU A 498 15.41 -12.15 -29.29
C LEU A 498 14.92 -12.63 -30.68
N VAL A 499 13.63 -12.98 -30.82
CA VAL A 499 13.11 -13.66 -32.02
C VAL A 499 12.05 -12.82 -32.74
N ASN A 500 11.06 -12.30 -32.03
CA ASN A 500 9.83 -11.79 -32.67
C ASN A 500 9.91 -10.34 -33.18
N PHE A 501 10.96 -9.58 -32.85
CA PHE A 501 11.07 -8.15 -33.19
C PHE A 501 12.27 -7.79 -34.08
N ARG A 502 12.58 -8.67 -35.03
CA ARG A 502 13.74 -8.54 -35.93
C ARG A 502 13.48 -7.67 -37.17
N ASP A 503 12.23 -7.53 -37.57
CA ASP A 503 11.82 -6.76 -38.74
C ASP A 503 11.21 -5.39 -38.37
N ASP A 504 11.29 -4.41 -39.28
CA ASP A 504 10.83 -3.05 -39.01
C ASP A 504 9.31 -2.97 -38.77
N LYS A 505 8.52 -3.89 -39.35
CA LYS A 505 7.06 -3.89 -39.21
C LYS A 505 6.64 -4.31 -37.80
N SER A 506 7.22 -5.37 -37.25
CA SER A 506 6.95 -5.79 -35.86
C SER A 506 7.41 -4.73 -34.85
N ARG A 507 8.55 -4.09 -35.07
CA ARG A 507 9.04 -2.96 -34.24
C ARG A 507 8.11 -1.74 -34.30
N SER A 508 7.64 -1.38 -35.49
CA SER A 508 6.69 -0.27 -35.68
C SER A 508 5.35 -0.56 -35.00
N ASN A 509 4.85 -1.80 -35.10
CA ASN A 509 3.63 -2.20 -34.40
C ASN A 509 3.78 -2.11 -32.88
N TRP A 510 4.91 -2.57 -32.35
CA TRP A 510 5.23 -2.47 -30.92
C TRP A 510 5.25 -1.01 -30.44
N GLN A 511 5.85 -0.09 -31.21
CA GLN A 511 5.85 1.34 -30.89
C GLN A 511 4.45 1.96 -30.94
N ASN A 512 3.64 1.60 -31.95
CA ASN A 512 2.28 2.12 -32.08
C ASN A 512 1.39 1.68 -30.91
N GLN A 513 1.52 0.44 -30.45
CA GLN A 513 0.82 -0.03 -29.24
C GLN A 513 1.24 0.75 -28.00
N LEU A 514 2.53 1.04 -27.83
CA LEU A 514 3.00 1.86 -26.72
C LEU A 514 2.53 3.31 -26.77
N LEU A 515 2.52 3.93 -27.96
CA LEU A 515 1.99 5.28 -28.16
C LEU A 515 0.52 5.36 -27.76
N GLN A 516 -0.25 4.30 -28.02
CA GLN A 516 -1.65 4.21 -27.62
C GLN A 516 -1.84 4.06 -26.11
N LEU A 517 -0.85 3.56 -25.38
CA LEU A 517 -0.94 3.30 -23.93
C LEU A 517 -0.29 4.41 -23.08
N THR A 518 0.63 5.18 -23.67
CA THR A 518 1.46 6.18 -22.98
C THR A 518 1.37 7.54 -23.67
N ASN A 519 2.48 8.27 -23.79
CA ASN A 519 2.57 9.54 -24.51
C ASN A 519 3.88 9.64 -25.29
N THR A 520 3.97 10.62 -26.19
CA THR A 520 5.16 10.84 -27.03
C THR A 520 6.40 11.18 -26.20
N HIS A 521 6.27 11.99 -25.15
CA HIS A 521 7.39 12.40 -24.30
C HIS A 521 8.15 11.22 -23.67
N VAL A 522 7.42 10.22 -23.18
CA VAL A 522 7.99 9.01 -22.57
C VAL A 522 8.77 8.18 -23.60
N ILE A 523 8.25 8.07 -24.82
CA ILE A 523 8.87 7.29 -25.90
C ILE A 523 10.09 8.02 -26.46
N ASP A 524 9.96 9.32 -26.72
CA ASP A 524 11.03 10.16 -27.27
C ASP A 524 12.23 10.27 -26.32
N ALA A 525 12.00 10.20 -25.01
CA ALA A 525 13.06 10.25 -24.00
C ALA A 525 14.01 9.04 -24.02
N PHE A 526 13.62 7.90 -24.61
CA PHE A 526 14.46 6.69 -24.68
C PHE A 526 14.71 6.21 -26.12
N LEU A 527 13.81 6.51 -27.06
CA LEU A 527 13.82 6.02 -28.44
C LEU A 527 13.83 4.48 -28.50
N PRO A 528 12.80 3.79 -27.96
CA PRO A 528 12.87 2.36 -27.67
C PRO A 528 13.00 1.48 -28.91
N THR A 529 12.62 1.95 -30.09
CA THR A 529 12.65 1.15 -31.33
C THR A 529 13.88 1.35 -32.19
N GLU A 530 14.86 2.17 -31.78
CA GLU A 530 16.15 2.30 -32.48
C GLU A 530 16.74 0.92 -32.80
N SER A 531 17.28 0.74 -34.00
CA SER A 531 17.71 -0.58 -34.52
C SER A 531 18.70 -1.33 -33.62
N LYS A 532 19.47 -0.61 -32.79
CA LYS A 532 20.41 -1.16 -31.82
C LYS A 532 19.75 -1.77 -30.57
N ASN A 533 18.48 -1.47 -30.34
CA ASN A 533 17.74 -1.89 -29.15
C ASN A 533 17.06 -3.25 -29.35
N ILE A 534 17.13 -4.07 -28.32
CA ILE A 534 16.46 -5.37 -28.26
C ILE A 534 15.09 -5.18 -27.60
N LEU A 535 14.02 -5.60 -28.28
CA LEU A 535 12.66 -5.48 -27.77
C LEU A 535 12.20 -6.74 -27.05
N GLY A 536 11.16 -6.60 -26.23
CA GLY A 536 10.45 -7.67 -25.56
C GLY A 536 8.99 -7.31 -25.36
N SER A 537 8.13 -8.32 -25.37
CA SER A 537 6.73 -8.19 -24.98
C SER A 537 6.34 -9.42 -24.19
N VAL A 538 5.91 -9.24 -22.95
CA VAL A 538 5.41 -10.30 -22.09
C VAL A 538 3.93 -10.06 -21.87
N GLU A 539 3.12 -11.06 -22.21
CA GLU A 539 1.68 -11.03 -22.00
C GLU A 539 1.31 -12.02 -20.90
N TYR A 540 0.41 -11.59 -20.01
CA TYR A 540 -0.28 -12.47 -19.09
C TYR A 540 -1.79 -12.34 -19.30
N SER A 541 -2.41 -13.48 -19.60
CA SER A 541 -3.83 -13.62 -19.92
C SER A 541 -4.42 -14.75 -19.09
N THR A 542 -5.64 -14.57 -18.59
CA THR A 542 -6.45 -15.67 -18.04
C THR A 542 -7.23 -16.32 -19.18
N ASN A 543 -7.98 -17.39 -18.90
CA ASN A 543 -8.73 -18.13 -19.92
C ASN A 543 -9.75 -17.27 -20.70
N GLU A 544 -10.08 -16.08 -20.21
CA GLU A 544 -11.17 -15.23 -20.70
C GLU A 544 -10.73 -13.82 -21.10
N GLN A 545 -9.62 -13.30 -20.56
CA GLN A 545 -9.17 -11.93 -20.86
C GLN A 545 -7.67 -11.75 -20.68
N LYS A 546 -7.12 -10.84 -21.49
CA LYS A 546 -5.76 -10.35 -21.37
C LYS A 546 -5.66 -9.34 -20.23
N LEU A 547 -4.97 -9.69 -19.15
CA LEU A 547 -4.91 -8.86 -17.93
C LEU A 547 -3.72 -7.92 -17.90
N LEU A 548 -2.58 -8.33 -18.47
CA LEU A 548 -1.34 -7.57 -18.31
C LEU A 548 -0.41 -7.70 -19.52
N ASN A 549 0.23 -6.59 -19.88
CA ASN A 549 1.35 -6.54 -20.82
C ASN A 549 2.56 -5.87 -20.18
N ILE A 550 3.75 -6.36 -20.52
CA ILE A 550 5.02 -5.73 -20.21
C ILE A 550 5.76 -5.52 -21.53
N TYR A 551 6.00 -4.26 -21.87
CA TYR A 551 6.79 -3.85 -23.02
C TYR A 551 8.21 -3.52 -22.56
N ILE A 552 9.21 -4.12 -23.20
CA ILE A 552 10.62 -3.94 -22.82
C ILE A 552 11.41 -3.50 -24.04
N SER A 553 12.30 -2.53 -23.85
CA SER A 553 13.35 -2.20 -24.82
C SER A 553 14.68 -2.01 -24.10
N VAL A 554 15.74 -2.61 -24.64
CA VAL A 554 17.06 -2.57 -24.02
C VAL A 554 18.11 -2.06 -24.99
N ASP A 555 18.80 -1.01 -24.56
CA ASP A 555 20.00 -0.48 -25.20
C ASP A 555 21.20 -1.32 -24.76
N SER A 556 21.70 -2.18 -25.65
CA SER A 556 22.76 -3.14 -25.34
C SER A 556 24.02 -2.51 -24.74
N LYS A 557 24.35 -1.25 -25.08
CA LYS A 557 25.57 -0.58 -24.60
C LYS A 557 25.38 -0.08 -23.18
N ARG A 558 24.36 0.75 -22.95
CA ARG A 558 24.08 1.32 -21.62
C ARG A 558 23.73 0.22 -20.62
N HIS A 559 22.96 -0.77 -21.08
CA HIS A 559 22.60 -1.93 -20.27
C HIS A 559 23.82 -2.80 -19.93
N GLY A 560 24.74 -3.02 -20.88
CA GLY A 560 25.99 -3.73 -20.64
C GLY A 560 26.90 -3.03 -19.61
N ASN A 561 26.84 -1.69 -19.58
CA ASN A 561 27.51 -0.86 -18.58
C ASN A 561 26.79 -0.77 -17.24
N GLN A 562 25.63 -1.43 -17.08
CA GLN A 562 24.80 -1.39 -15.88
C GLN A 562 24.27 0.02 -15.55
N GLU A 563 23.99 0.82 -16.58
CA GLU A 563 23.41 2.15 -16.41
C GLU A 563 21.89 2.05 -16.20
N SER A 564 21.34 2.83 -15.25
CA SER A 564 19.90 2.89 -14.93
C SER A 564 19.03 3.31 -16.13
N THR A 565 19.63 3.95 -17.13
CA THR A 565 18.96 4.36 -18.37
C THR A 565 19.06 3.31 -19.47
N GLY A 566 19.69 2.16 -19.24
CA GLY A 566 19.92 1.13 -20.27
C GLY A 566 18.70 0.29 -20.65
N SER A 567 17.61 0.40 -19.89
CA SER A 567 16.34 -0.29 -20.15
C SER A 567 15.17 0.67 -20.11
N PHE A 568 14.16 0.37 -20.94
CA PHE A 568 12.85 0.99 -20.96
C PHE A 568 11.81 -0.09 -20.71
N VAL A 569 10.89 0.16 -19.79
CA VAL A 569 9.84 -0.79 -19.42
C VAL A 569 8.52 -0.07 -19.23
N VAL A 570 7.46 -0.60 -19.84
CA VAL A 570 6.07 -0.16 -19.57
C VAL A 570 5.24 -1.36 -19.21
N ILE A 571 4.64 -1.35 -18.02
CA ILE A 571 3.63 -2.31 -17.60
C ILE A 571 2.25 -1.70 -17.87
N SER A 572 1.41 -2.39 -18.63
CA SER A 572 0.02 -2.03 -18.86
C SER A 572 -0.87 -3.05 -18.17
N LEU A 573 -1.67 -2.60 -17.20
CA LEU A 573 -2.69 -3.39 -16.50
C LEU A 573 -4.07 -3.10 -17.10
N ASP A 574 -4.82 -4.13 -17.46
CA ASP A 574 -6.22 -3.99 -17.87
C ASP A 574 -7.13 -3.98 -16.63
N ASP A 575 -7.43 -2.77 -16.15
CA ASP A 575 -8.33 -2.50 -15.03
C ASP A 575 -9.80 -2.33 -15.44
N THR A 576 -10.17 -2.74 -16.67
CA THR A 576 -11.56 -2.72 -17.15
C THR A 576 -12.32 -4.02 -16.88
N ALA A 577 -11.62 -5.12 -16.58
CA ALA A 577 -12.21 -6.42 -16.30
C ALA A 577 -13.04 -6.39 -14.99
N THR A 578 -14.37 -6.33 -15.10
CA THR A 578 -15.29 -6.26 -13.94
C THR A 578 -15.78 -7.61 -13.43
N GLU A 579 -15.55 -8.71 -14.15
CA GLU A 579 -16.08 -10.04 -13.79
C GLU A 579 -15.06 -10.93 -13.04
N ASN A 580 -13.83 -10.44 -12.80
CA ASN A 580 -12.75 -11.22 -12.18
C ASN A 580 -11.93 -10.43 -11.14
N ASP A 581 -12.61 -9.84 -10.14
CA ASP A 581 -12.00 -9.03 -9.08
C ASP A 581 -10.78 -9.69 -8.42
N LYS A 582 -10.78 -11.02 -8.30
CA LYS A 582 -9.68 -11.77 -7.66
C LYS A 582 -8.42 -11.86 -8.53
N GLU A 583 -8.54 -12.15 -9.82
CA GLU A 583 -7.38 -12.24 -10.71
C GLU A 583 -6.82 -10.84 -11.03
N LEU A 584 -7.70 -9.84 -11.17
CA LEU A 584 -7.28 -8.45 -11.28
C LEU A 584 -6.56 -7.99 -10.00
N GLN A 585 -7.07 -8.33 -8.81
CA GLN A 585 -6.40 -8.06 -7.55
C GLN A 585 -5.00 -8.68 -7.50
N LYS A 586 -4.85 -9.96 -7.86
CA LYS A 586 -3.54 -10.62 -7.89
C LYS A 586 -2.59 -9.97 -8.90
N ALA A 587 -3.11 -9.54 -10.05
CA ALA A 587 -2.32 -8.86 -11.08
C ALA A 587 -1.85 -7.51 -10.55
N TRP A 588 -2.76 -6.74 -9.94
CA TRP A 588 -2.46 -5.46 -9.29
C TRP A 588 -1.37 -5.59 -8.21
N VAL A 589 -1.48 -6.56 -7.30
CA VAL A 589 -0.41 -6.82 -6.31
C VAL A 589 0.90 -7.22 -7.00
N GLY A 590 0.83 -8.03 -8.06
CA GLY A 590 1.98 -8.40 -8.88
C GLY A 590 2.68 -7.18 -9.51
N VAL A 591 1.90 -6.21 -10.01
CA VAL A 591 2.41 -4.95 -10.57
C VAL A 591 3.04 -4.07 -9.49
N LEU A 592 2.39 -3.89 -8.34
CA LEU A 592 2.96 -3.15 -7.20
C LEU A 592 4.31 -3.75 -6.80
N ARG A 593 4.36 -5.08 -6.63
CA ARG A 593 5.58 -5.82 -6.30
C ARG A 593 6.64 -5.60 -7.37
N TYR A 594 6.33 -5.79 -8.65
CA TYR A 594 7.35 -5.66 -9.69
C TYR A 594 7.86 -4.23 -9.83
N PHE A 595 6.99 -3.23 -9.65
CA PHE A 595 7.39 -1.83 -9.67
C PHE A 595 8.35 -1.45 -8.53
N ASN A 596 8.24 -2.08 -7.35
CA ASN A 596 9.23 -1.92 -6.27
C ASN A 596 10.66 -2.24 -6.74
N ILE A 597 10.84 -3.10 -7.74
CA ILE A 597 12.13 -3.37 -8.37
C ILE A 597 12.38 -2.43 -9.56
N LEU A 598 11.40 -2.28 -10.45
CA LEU A 598 11.60 -1.53 -11.69
C LEU A 598 11.82 -0.04 -11.49
N GLN A 599 11.42 0.54 -10.35
CA GLN A 599 11.68 1.95 -10.01
C GLN A 599 13.17 2.34 -10.10
N PHE A 600 14.08 1.37 -10.00
CA PHE A 600 15.52 1.59 -10.10
C PHE A 600 16.02 1.73 -11.55
N ILE A 601 15.11 1.62 -12.53
CA ILE A 601 15.31 1.91 -13.95
C ILE A 601 14.65 3.26 -14.26
N GLU A 602 15.40 4.18 -14.87
CA GLU A 602 14.93 5.56 -15.07
C GLU A 602 13.73 5.63 -16.03
N HIS A 603 13.66 4.73 -17.01
CA HIS A 603 12.57 4.68 -17.98
C HIS A 603 11.56 3.54 -17.71
N SER A 604 11.21 3.31 -16.45
CA SER A 604 10.12 2.40 -16.05
C SER A 604 8.78 3.13 -15.87
N TYR A 605 7.68 2.58 -16.39
CA TYR A 605 6.34 3.16 -16.24
C TYR A 605 5.29 2.08 -15.98
N VAL A 606 4.25 2.45 -15.25
CA VAL A 606 3.06 1.63 -15.05
C VAL A 606 1.85 2.46 -15.51
N VAL A 607 1.01 1.84 -16.34
CA VAL A 607 -0.20 2.44 -16.89
C VAL A 607 -1.37 1.48 -16.78
N THR A 608 -2.58 2.03 -16.84
CA THR A 608 -3.80 1.23 -16.90
C THR A 608 -4.65 1.58 -18.11
N VAL A 609 -5.55 0.67 -18.51
CA VAL A 609 -6.46 0.87 -19.64
C VAL A 609 -7.47 1.98 -19.34
N LYS A 610 -8.09 2.00 -18.15
CA LYS A 610 -8.95 3.13 -17.73
C LYS A 610 -8.16 4.43 -17.60
N GLY A 611 -6.90 4.36 -17.16
CA GLY A 611 -6.00 5.51 -17.11
C GLY A 611 -5.79 6.12 -18.48
N ASN A 612 -5.75 5.31 -19.53
CA ASN A 612 -5.69 5.80 -20.90
C ASN A 612 -6.99 6.48 -21.33
N THR A 613 -8.14 5.84 -21.10
CA THR A 613 -9.44 6.41 -21.47
C THR A 613 -9.74 7.71 -20.73
N ASN A 614 -9.23 7.87 -19.51
CA ASN A 614 -9.40 9.06 -18.67
C ASN A 614 -8.28 10.10 -18.87
N ASN A 615 -7.40 9.94 -19.86
CA ASN A 615 -6.25 10.82 -20.12
C ASN A 615 -5.24 10.97 -18.97
N LEU A 616 -5.20 10.03 -18.02
CA LEU A 616 -4.20 10.00 -16.96
C LEU A 616 -2.82 9.65 -17.51
N ASN A 617 -2.73 8.69 -18.43
CA ASN A 617 -1.47 8.24 -19.00
C ASN A 617 -0.75 9.35 -19.80
N ALA A 618 -1.51 10.32 -20.33
CA ALA A 618 -0.97 11.49 -21.00
C ALA A 618 -0.09 12.37 -20.08
N ARG A 619 -0.29 12.28 -18.75
CA ARG A 619 0.41 13.06 -17.73
C ARG A 619 1.73 12.44 -17.25
N LEU A 620 2.12 11.28 -17.78
CA LEU A 620 3.40 10.66 -17.46
C LEU A 620 4.57 11.55 -17.87
N GLN A 621 5.51 11.76 -16.94
CA GLN A 621 6.74 12.50 -17.23
C GLN A 621 7.91 11.55 -17.47
N PRO A 622 8.80 11.88 -18.44
CA PRO A 622 10.08 11.21 -18.52
C PRO A 622 10.95 11.50 -17.29
N PRO A 623 11.93 10.64 -16.95
CA PRO A 623 12.86 10.92 -15.86
C PRO A 623 13.54 12.28 -16.06
N GLU A 624 13.69 13.04 -14.97
CA GLU A 624 14.51 14.24 -14.97
C GLU A 624 15.94 13.85 -15.37
N VAL A 625 16.35 14.25 -16.58
CA VAL A 625 17.72 14.03 -17.04
C VAL A 625 18.63 14.69 -16.00
N ASN A 626 19.47 13.89 -15.33
CA ASN A 626 20.62 14.41 -14.59
C ASN A 626 21.41 15.27 -15.57
N GLN A 627 21.22 16.59 -15.48
CA GLN A 627 21.96 17.55 -16.26
C GLN A 627 23.38 17.64 -15.71
N PHE A 628 24.17 16.62 -15.98
CA PHE A 628 25.51 16.92 -16.44
C PHE A 628 25.39 17.26 -17.93
N THR A 629 25.31 18.57 -18.17
CA THR A 629 25.53 19.23 -19.47
C THR A 629 24.73 18.68 -20.65
N VAL A 630 23.47 19.12 -20.80
CA VAL A 630 23.00 19.93 -21.95
C VAL A 630 21.72 20.64 -21.48
N THR A 631 21.85 21.90 -21.07
CA THR A 631 20.71 22.76 -20.77
C THR A 631 19.90 23.03 -22.03
N ASN A 632 18.58 22.80 -21.96
CA ASN A 632 17.61 23.43 -22.86
C ASN A 632 17.82 24.95 -22.85
N THR A 633 18.41 25.44 -23.94
CA THR A 633 19.07 26.75 -24.09
C THR A 633 18.11 27.92 -24.31
N SER A 634 16.79 27.70 -24.25
CA SER A 634 15.79 28.72 -24.56
C SER A 634 15.08 29.29 -23.33
N SER A 635 14.81 28.50 -22.29
CA SER A 635 14.13 28.98 -21.07
C SER A 635 15.06 29.19 -19.87
N ARG A 636 16.19 28.46 -19.77
CA ARG A 636 17.20 28.70 -18.72
C ARG A 636 18.08 29.92 -18.98
N ASN A 637 18.36 30.21 -20.25
CA ASN A 637 19.16 31.36 -20.61
C ASN A 637 18.47 32.66 -20.19
N LEU A 638 17.15 32.80 -20.33
CA LEU A 638 16.47 34.02 -19.90
C LEU A 638 16.68 34.33 -18.41
N VAL A 639 16.53 33.32 -17.54
CA VAL A 639 16.72 33.47 -16.10
C VAL A 639 18.20 33.68 -15.74
N ALA A 640 19.14 33.05 -16.46
CA ALA A 640 20.57 33.26 -16.26
C ALA A 640 21.02 34.66 -16.71
N TRP A 641 20.54 35.14 -17.87
CA TRP A 641 20.80 36.50 -18.35
C TRP A 641 20.20 37.55 -17.39
N GLN A 642 19.00 37.34 -16.87
CA GLN A 642 18.39 38.24 -15.86
C GLN A 642 19.22 38.32 -14.57
N LYS A 643 19.75 37.20 -14.08
CA LYS A 643 20.63 37.20 -12.91
C LYS A 643 21.97 37.90 -13.16
N LEU A 644 22.51 37.86 -14.39
CA LEU A 644 23.73 38.60 -14.73
C LEU A 644 23.46 40.10 -14.88
N GLU A 645 22.30 40.51 -15.41
CA GLU A 645 21.90 41.92 -15.44
C GLU A 645 21.79 42.54 -14.04
N GLU A 646 21.38 41.78 -13.02
CA GLU A 646 21.31 42.23 -11.62
C GLU A 646 22.68 42.43 -10.97
N LEU A 647 23.75 41.85 -11.52
CA LEU A 647 25.10 41.85 -10.94
C LEU A 647 26.05 42.87 -11.58
N ILE A 648 25.67 43.49 -12.70
CA ILE A 648 26.47 44.47 -13.43
C ILE A 648 25.94 45.88 -13.15
N PHE A 649 26.81 46.77 -12.72
CA PHE A 649 26.45 48.17 -12.45
C PHE A 649 26.91 49.14 -13.55
N ASP A 650 27.81 48.72 -14.45
CA ASP A 650 28.29 49.53 -15.57
C ASP A 650 27.35 49.52 -16.78
N GLU A 651 27.07 50.70 -17.35
CA GLU A 651 26.10 50.85 -18.45
C GLU A 651 26.61 50.25 -19.77
N THR A 652 27.92 50.27 -20.03
CA THR A 652 28.51 49.73 -21.26
C THR A 652 28.53 48.20 -21.22
N ALA A 653 28.83 47.62 -20.06
CA ALA A 653 28.75 46.19 -19.80
C ALA A 653 27.31 45.67 -19.93
N LEU A 654 26.32 46.39 -19.41
CA LEU A 654 24.89 46.07 -19.57
C LEU A 654 24.45 46.12 -21.04
N SER A 655 24.92 47.11 -21.81
CA SER A 655 24.64 47.22 -23.25
C SER A 655 25.18 46.01 -24.02
N LEU A 656 26.43 45.60 -23.72
CA LEU A 656 27.04 44.42 -24.30
C LEU A 656 26.27 43.14 -23.90
N LEU A 657 25.87 43.01 -22.63
CA LEU A 657 25.15 41.83 -22.14
C LEU A 657 23.78 41.64 -22.82
N LYS A 658 23.04 42.73 -23.07
CA LYS A 658 21.81 42.70 -23.87
C LYS A 658 22.05 42.27 -25.31
N HIS A 659 23.13 42.75 -25.93
CA HIS A 659 23.53 42.31 -27.26
C HIS A 659 23.86 40.80 -27.26
N MET A 660 24.61 40.34 -26.26
CA MET A 660 24.98 38.93 -26.09
C MET A 660 23.76 38.01 -25.93
N GLN A 661 22.76 38.45 -25.16
CA GLN A 661 21.49 37.73 -24.99
C GLN A 661 20.74 37.60 -26.32
N ASN A 662 20.57 38.71 -27.06
CA ASN A 662 19.86 38.73 -28.34
C ASN A 662 20.54 37.86 -29.41
N HIS A 663 21.86 37.80 -29.40
CA HIS A 663 22.66 37.04 -30.36
C HIS A 663 23.11 35.65 -29.87
N LYS A 664 22.58 35.19 -28.71
CA LYS A 664 22.80 33.86 -28.11
C LYS A 664 24.29 33.53 -27.92
N TRP A 665 25.06 34.46 -27.37
CA TRP A 665 26.46 34.22 -27.02
C TRP A 665 26.56 33.25 -25.84
N LYS A 666 27.74 32.69 -25.60
CA LYS A 666 28.04 31.90 -24.40
C LYS A 666 27.96 32.82 -23.17
N LEU A 667 27.33 32.36 -22.08
CA LEU A 667 27.21 33.13 -20.83
C LEU A 667 28.61 33.44 -20.26
N PRO A 668 28.91 34.71 -19.95
CA PRO A 668 30.11 35.09 -19.22
C PRO A 668 29.90 34.92 -17.71
N GLU A 669 31.00 34.85 -16.97
CA GLU A 669 31.05 35.07 -15.53
C GLU A 669 31.21 36.58 -15.25
N VAL A 670 30.43 37.13 -14.32
CA VAL A 670 30.47 38.56 -13.96
C VAL A 670 31.35 38.74 -12.72
N GLY A 671 32.25 39.73 -12.75
CA GLY A 671 33.14 40.05 -11.62
C GLY A 671 34.15 38.92 -11.33
N TYR A 672 34.83 38.42 -12.37
CA TYR A 672 35.78 37.32 -12.23
C TYR A 672 37.10 37.78 -11.63
N GLU A 673 37.42 37.25 -10.45
CA GLU A 673 38.67 37.50 -9.75
C GLU A 673 39.76 36.49 -10.17
N LEU A 674 40.88 37.00 -10.70
CA LEU A 674 42.08 36.22 -10.97
C LEU A 674 42.91 36.12 -9.68
N ILE A 675 43.11 34.88 -9.20
CA ILE A 675 43.89 34.60 -7.99
C ILE A 675 45.29 34.05 -8.32
N ASP A 676 46.28 34.38 -7.47
CA ASP A 676 47.64 33.84 -7.54
C ASP A 676 47.81 32.50 -6.80
N SER A 677 49.04 31.97 -6.76
CA SER A 677 49.35 30.70 -6.08
C SER A 677 49.18 30.74 -4.55
N ASN A 678 48.97 31.92 -3.97
CA ASN A 678 48.73 32.12 -2.54
C ASN A 678 47.24 32.46 -2.26
N GLU A 679 46.35 32.22 -3.22
CA GLU A 679 44.91 32.52 -3.14
C GLU A 679 44.59 34.02 -2.96
N VAL A 680 45.50 34.92 -3.38
CA VAL A 680 45.27 36.38 -3.35
C VAL A 680 44.75 36.85 -4.70
N VAL A 681 43.70 37.70 -4.68
CA VAL A 681 43.16 38.35 -5.89
C VAL A 681 44.17 39.36 -6.42
N ILE A 682 44.61 39.16 -7.66
CA ILE A 682 45.63 39.98 -8.34
C ILE A 682 45.10 40.78 -9.52
N ALA A 683 43.88 40.49 -10.00
CA ALA A 683 43.16 41.27 -11.00
C ALA A 683 41.68 40.87 -11.02
N GLU A 684 40.81 41.77 -11.46
CA GLU A 684 39.37 41.50 -11.62
C GLU A 684 38.92 41.83 -13.05
N ALA A 685 37.98 41.06 -13.58
CA ALA A 685 37.38 41.29 -14.88
C ALA A 685 35.86 41.37 -14.79
N GLU A 686 35.28 42.39 -15.43
CA GLU A 686 33.85 42.60 -15.43
C GLU A 686 33.10 41.43 -16.06
N LEU A 687 33.62 40.90 -17.17
CA LEU A 687 33.08 39.72 -17.84
C LEU A 687 34.21 38.77 -18.23
N ALA A 688 34.08 37.49 -17.89
CA ALA A 688 35.10 36.49 -18.21
C ALA A 688 34.50 35.18 -18.77
N TRP A 689 35.24 34.54 -19.67
CA TRP A 689 35.01 33.16 -20.07
C TRP A 689 36.21 32.31 -19.67
N VAL A 690 36.13 31.72 -18.48
CA VAL A 690 37.23 30.97 -17.84
C VAL A 690 37.74 29.84 -18.73
N SER A 691 36.83 29.08 -19.36
CA SER A 691 37.18 27.99 -20.26
C SER A 691 37.97 28.43 -21.50
N ASP A 692 37.78 29.68 -21.94
CA ASP A 692 38.38 30.24 -23.15
C ASP A 692 39.55 31.18 -22.83
N LYS A 693 39.86 31.35 -21.53
CA LYS A 693 40.82 32.33 -20.99
C LYS A 693 40.65 33.71 -21.64
N LEU A 694 39.43 34.23 -21.59
CA LEU A 694 39.05 35.52 -22.17
C LEU A 694 38.47 36.42 -21.07
N ALA A 695 38.99 37.63 -20.94
CA ALA A 695 38.54 38.62 -19.96
C ALA A 695 38.23 39.96 -20.63
N LEU A 696 37.13 40.59 -20.22
CA LEU A 696 36.72 41.93 -20.63
C LEU A 696 36.75 42.87 -19.43
N LEU A 697 37.33 44.05 -19.63
CA LEU A 697 37.49 45.08 -18.61
C LEU A 697 36.64 46.31 -18.99
N VAL A 698 35.98 46.93 -18.01
CA VAL A 698 35.23 48.19 -18.21
C VAL A 698 36.19 49.35 -18.50
N GLU A 699 37.32 49.40 -17.79
CA GLU A 699 38.34 50.43 -17.96
C GLU A 699 39.62 49.85 -18.57
N GLU A 700 40.48 50.71 -19.16
CA GLU A 700 41.87 50.35 -19.49
C GLU A 700 42.71 50.22 -18.21
N ASP A 701 42.30 49.37 -17.27
CA ASP A 701 43.13 49.00 -16.13
C ASP A 701 44.36 48.26 -16.65
N VAL A 702 45.45 49.00 -16.79
CA VAL A 702 46.72 48.55 -17.35
C VAL A 702 47.33 47.43 -16.50
N ASP A 703 47.08 47.44 -15.19
CA ASP A 703 47.66 46.47 -14.27
C ASP A 703 46.85 45.17 -14.27
N SER A 704 45.52 45.23 -14.22
CA SER A 704 44.66 44.05 -14.43
C SER A 704 44.90 43.43 -15.82
N ARG A 705 45.02 44.26 -16.87
CA ARG A 705 45.31 43.78 -18.24
C ARG A 705 46.66 43.05 -18.33
N LYS A 706 47.69 43.50 -17.60
CA LYS A 706 48.98 42.80 -17.52
C LYS A 706 48.88 41.49 -16.75
N CYS A 707 48.22 41.49 -15.59
CA CYS A 707 48.03 40.29 -14.75
C CYS A 707 47.34 39.17 -15.54
N PHE A 708 46.22 39.48 -16.19
CA PHE A 708 45.51 38.52 -17.04
C PHE A 708 46.36 38.03 -18.22
N LYS A 709 47.06 38.92 -18.94
CA LYS A 709 47.95 38.52 -20.05
C LYS A 709 49.09 37.61 -19.59
N ASN A 710 49.70 37.90 -18.44
CA ASN A 710 50.76 37.06 -17.85
C ASN A 710 50.25 35.68 -17.45
N ALA A 711 48.98 35.58 -17.03
CA ALA A 711 48.29 34.31 -16.76
C ALA A 711 47.80 33.58 -18.04
N GLY A 712 48.14 34.10 -19.22
CA GLY A 712 47.81 33.52 -20.52
C GLY A 712 46.39 33.78 -21.00
N TRP A 713 45.74 34.84 -20.48
CA TRP A 713 44.42 35.27 -20.91
C TRP A 713 44.48 36.27 -22.06
N LYS A 714 43.46 36.23 -22.91
CA LYS A 714 43.18 37.27 -23.91
C LYS A 714 42.34 38.34 -23.25
N VAL A 715 42.76 39.60 -23.38
CA VAL A 715 42.14 40.72 -22.68
C VAL A 715 41.77 41.84 -23.64
N PHE A 716 40.50 42.23 -23.61
CA PHE A 716 39.92 43.31 -24.42
C PHE A 716 39.16 44.27 -23.50
N SER A 717 38.97 45.52 -23.91
CA SER A 717 38.02 46.39 -23.22
C SER A 717 36.59 46.14 -23.72
N ILE A 718 35.59 46.46 -22.90
CA ILE A 718 34.18 46.35 -23.31
C ILE A 718 33.89 47.27 -24.51
N ASP A 719 34.48 48.47 -24.56
CA ASP A 719 34.38 49.39 -25.69
C ASP A 719 35.00 48.83 -26.99
N GLU A 720 36.16 48.17 -26.90
CA GLU A 720 36.80 47.49 -28.05
C GLU A 720 35.85 46.42 -28.63
N VAL A 721 35.10 45.71 -27.78
CA VAL A 721 34.16 44.67 -28.20
C VAL A 721 32.87 45.27 -28.76
N LEU A 722 32.33 46.32 -28.14
CA LEU A 722 31.13 47.01 -28.60
C LEU A 722 31.29 47.69 -29.96
N ALA A 723 32.52 48.05 -30.35
CA ALA A 723 32.80 48.61 -31.67
C ALA A 723 32.55 47.61 -32.81
N ASN A 724 32.82 46.31 -32.60
CA ASN A 724 32.63 45.24 -33.60
C ASN A 724 32.24 43.88 -32.95
N PRO A 725 31.05 43.78 -32.33
CA PRO A 725 30.70 42.65 -31.46
C PRO A 725 30.52 41.33 -32.24
N GLU A 726 30.02 41.38 -33.48
CA GLU A 726 29.82 40.18 -34.31
C GLU A 726 31.14 39.52 -34.70
N GLU A 727 32.16 40.31 -35.04
CA GLU A 727 33.50 39.80 -35.38
C GLU A 727 34.16 39.18 -34.15
N PHE A 728 34.04 39.85 -33.00
CA PHE A 728 34.55 39.35 -31.72
C PHE A 728 33.97 37.98 -31.37
N CYS A 729 32.65 37.85 -31.37
CA CYS A 729 31.98 36.59 -31.05
C CYS A 729 32.35 35.47 -32.02
N LYS A 730 32.41 35.76 -33.32
CA LYS A 730 32.81 34.77 -34.34
C LYS A 730 34.25 34.29 -34.15
N LYS A 731 35.15 35.17 -33.72
CA LYS A 731 36.58 34.87 -33.59
C LYS A 731 36.95 34.20 -32.27
N TYR A 732 36.26 34.53 -31.18
CA TYR A 732 36.66 34.11 -29.82
C TYR A 732 35.64 33.24 -29.08
N LEU A 733 34.35 33.27 -29.45
CA LEU A 733 33.29 32.61 -28.67
C LEU A 733 32.48 31.55 -29.45
N LYS A 734 32.51 31.56 -30.79
CA LYS A 734 31.95 30.49 -31.65
C LYS A 734 33.03 29.45 -32.00
N LYS A 735 33.14 28.40 -31.18
CA LYS A 735 33.74 27.12 -31.56
C LYS A 735 32.88 25.97 -31.08
#